data_AF-G5I9M1-F1
#
_entry.id   AF-G5I9M1-F1
#
_cell.length_a   1.000
_cell.length_b   1.000
_cell.length_c   1.000
_cell.angle_alpha   90.00
_cell.angle_beta   90.00
_cell.angle_gamma   90.00
#
_symmetry.space_group_name_H-M   'P 1'
#
loop_
_entity.id
_entity.type
_entity.pdbx_description
1 polymer ?
#
loop_
_entity_poly.entity_id
_entity_poly.type
_entity_poly.pdbx_seq_one_letter_code
_entity_poly.pdbx_strand_id
1 'polypeptide(L)'
;MGRRKGKRGEITVFLSMVLLCVAGLICVMLESARTAGARCYLQIAANSSMDSLFSQYHRQLWQKYHLMGLEYETTDDIRDRYLGFLMTSLETENWYPMTADSAEPEVIQSLTDGDGIWLEEEILAYMKYGIWSGLDIKPEDGEQFFQNVKEAASMQGLASSYQQESKEAWKLEQALDNLYACQARQQEHHAQGARALQGEDSYGFFRAANDLRDEIKKIPKLLKAYEKQADKCKARLEEMEAELASKGEDLTEERRQVMNQELEQYRSYVAEDGARRQEILALGEEGERNLAVIEEVKGRVNDIEAYLASLDEEDDDNSGPMWSAASGVWNQIHISGQKQSGVKDEEKRGWLLEIENMVNQGLLELVIPPERQVSTVMLNLTDAPSKEKENPGETDRLNLITRVLVDEYCARHFANFVSAPGFWIGKEEGTADSRALRQQYQMEYLLTGGEDDRSNLADAVKQVLMVRSGLNLIHILSDSQKREEAKALALVITGALGLTPLVEITSFFIMGVWALGESIVDVQTLLEGRKVPLLKSREDWALGVEQLLRMGQSRGSSVTSGGGKGLDYAGYLKLLLLLVPSGQKYYRMMDVMQMDIRLEQGGFLMKRCGYRVDMKTQVCGKHVFFALPFVENMTGSGEHGYQMQVRSQKAY
;
A
#
# COMPACT_ATOMS: atom_id res chain seq x y z
N MET A 1 63.31 -5.50 -108.75
CA MET A 1 61.83 -5.55 -108.68
C MET A 1 61.45 -6.79 -107.86
N GLY A 2 60.77 -6.62 -106.71
CA GLY A 2 60.38 -7.74 -105.83
C GLY A 2 60.07 -7.29 -104.40
N ARG A 3 58.79 -7.03 -104.13
CA ARG A 3 58.19 -6.42 -102.91
C ARG A 3 58.66 -7.05 -101.57
N ARG A 4 59.09 -6.20 -100.61
CA ARG A 4 59.16 -6.52 -99.17
C ARG A 4 57.72 -6.70 -98.63
N LYS A 5 57.37 -7.92 -98.20
CA LYS A 5 56.19 -8.17 -97.36
C LYS A 5 56.53 -7.77 -95.92
N GLY A 6 55.81 -6.80 -95.35
CA GLY A 6 55.94 -6.42 -93.95
C GLY A 6 55.69 -7.62 -93.02
N LYS A 7 56.58 -7.83 -92.05
CA LYS A 7 56.37 -8.83 -91.00
C LYS A 7 55.31 -8.30 -90.03
N ARG A 8 54.30 -9.13 -89.79
CA ARG A 8 53.10 -8.88 -89.01
C ARG A 8 53.45 -8.60 -87.55
N GLY A 9 53.12 -7.40 -87.05
CA GLY A 9 53.16 -7.05 -85.63
C GLY A 9 52.09 -7.77 -84.77
N GLU A 10 51.49 -8.83 -85.30
CA GLU A 10 50.39 -9.61 -84.71
C GLU A 10 50.76 -10.17 -83.32
N ILE A 11 52.01 -10.58 -83.10
CA ILE A 11 52.48 -11.13 -81.82
C ILE A 11 52.59 -10.04 -80.75
N THR A 12 53.12 -8.87 -81.10
CA THR A 12 53.24 -7.75 -80.15
C THR A 12 51.86 -7.19 -79.81
N VAL A 13 50.96 -7.08 -80.79
CA VAL A 13 49.56 -6.66 -80.56
C VAL A 13 48.85 -7.67 -79.65
N PHE A 14 49.00 -8.97 -79.91
CA PHE A 14 48.41 -10.02 -79.07
C PHE A 14 48.96 -10.00 -77.64
N LEU A 15 50.29 -9.89 -77.47
CA LEU A 15 50.91 -9.82 -76.14
C LEU A 15 50.48 -8.55 -75.38
N SER A 16 50.41 -7.39 -76.05
CA SER A 16 49.91 -6.16 -75.45
C SER A 16 48.44 -6.27 -75.05
N MET A 17 47.60 -6.94 -75.85
CA MET A 17 46.21 -7.22 -75.48
C MET A 17 46.11 -8.14 -74.26
N VAL A 18 46.90 -9.21 -74.22
CA VAL A 18 46.93 -10.13 -73.06
C VAL A 18 47.41 -9.40 -71.81
N LEU A 19 48.46 -8.59 -71.91
CA LEU A 19 48.99 -7.82 -70.78
C LEU A 19 47.98 -6.78 -70.27
N LEU A 20 47.27 -6.11 -71.17
CA LEU A 20 46.18 -5.20 -70.82
C LEU A 20 45.03 -5.94 -70.11
N CYS A 21 44.63 -7.12 -70.60
CA CYS A 21 43.60 -7.93 -69.96
C CYS A 21 44.02 -8.41 -68.55
N VAL A 22 45.27 -8.85 -68.38
CA VAL A 22 45.81 -9.29 -67.09
C VAL A 22 45.95 -8.10 -66.12
N ALA A 23 46.46 -6.96 -66.59
CA ALA A 23 46.53 -5.74 -65.79
C ALA A 23 45.14 -5.26 -65.36
N GLY A 24 44.16 -5.29 -66.27
CA GLY A 24 42.76 -5.00 -65.98
C GLY A 24 42.19 -5.94 -64.91
N LEU A 25 42.42 -7.25 -65.02
CA LEU A 25 41.98 -8.23 -64.03
C LEU A 25 42.60 -7.97 -62.64
N ILE A 26 43.91 -7.67 -62.59
CA ILE A 26 44.61 -7.35 -61.33
C ILE A 26 44.02 -6.08 -60.70
N CYS A 27 43.79 -5.02 -61.48
CA CYS A 27 43.18 -3.79 -60.98
C CYS A 27 41.76 -4.03 -60.43
N VAL A 28 40.95 -4.86 -61.11
CA VAL A 28 39.61 -5.23 -60.65
C VAL A 28 39.68 -6.03 -59.34
N MET A 29 40.59 -7.00 -59.23
CA MET A 29 40.77 -7.78 -58.00
C MET A 29 41.24 -6.92 -56.83
N LEU A 30 42.19 -6.00 -57.07
CA LEU A 30 42.69 -5.06 -56.06
C LEU A 30 41.62 -4.07 -55.62
N GLU A 31 40.86 -3.48 -56.54
CA GLU A 31 39.76 -2.58 -56.19
C GLU A 31 38.63 -3.32 -55.44
N SER A 32 38.36 -4.59 -55.80
CA SER A 32 37.40 -5.43 -55.09
C SER A 32 37.87 -5.71 -53.66
N ALA A 33 39.13 -6.10 -53.48
CA ALA A 33 39.72 -6.31 -52.15
C ALA A 33 39.74 -5.02 -51.32
N ARG A 34 40.06 -3.87 -51.94
CA ARG A 34 40.05 -2.56 -51.30
C ARG A 34 38.64 -2.14 -50.88
N THR A 35 37.64 -2.35 -51.73
CA THR A 35 36.24 -2.05 -51.42
C THR A 35 35.72 -2.89 -50.26
N ALA A 36 36.10 -4.17 -50.20
CA ALA A 36 35.79 -5.03 -49.05
C ALA A 36 36.50 -4.55 -47.76
N GLY A 37 37.78 -4.18 -47.85
CA GLY A 37 38.54 -3.61 -46.75
C GLY A 37 37.96 -2.28 -46.26
N ALA A 38 37.53 -1.40 -47.17
CA ALA A 38 36.87 -0.14 -46.87
C ALA A 38 35.57 -0.34 -46.08
N ARG A 39 34.72 -1.29 -46.47
CA ARG A 39 33.50 -1.62 -45.71
C ARG A 39 33.82 -2.09 -44.29
N CYS A 40 34.84 -2.93 -44.13
CA CYS A 40 35.28 -3.41 -42.82
C CYS A 40 35.84 -2.26 -41.96
N TYR A 41 36.70 -1.43 -42.54
CA TYR A 41 37.27 -0.24 -41.89
C TYR A 41 36.16 0.71 -41.42
N LEU A 42 35.20 1.01 -42.29
CA LEU A 42 34.07 1.88 -41.97
C LEU A 42 33.22 1.31 -40.82
N GLN A 43 32.93 0.01 -40.82
CA GLN A 43 32.19 -0.62 -39.72
C GLN A 43 32.95 -0.53 -38.39
N ILE A 44 34.26 -0.75 -38.40
CA ILE A 44 35.11 -0.61 -37.20
C ILE A 44 35.10 0.84 -36.72
N ALA A 45 35.35 1.80 -37.61
CA ALA A 45 35.35 3.22 -37.28
C ALA A 45 33.99 3.68 -36.72
N ALA A 46 32.89 3.24 -37.31
CA ALA A 46 31.54 3.54 -36.83
C ALA A 46 31.27 2.94 -35.43
N ASN A 47 31.67 1.69 -35.19
CA ASN A 47 31.51 1.06 -33.88
C ASN A 47 32.41 1.70 -32.82
N SER A 48 33.66 2.02 -33.14
CA SER A 48 34.58 2.73 -32.23
C SER A 48 34.11 4.15 -31.92
N SER A 49 33.46 4.81 -32.88
CA SER A 49 32.84 6.13 -32.67
C SER A 49 31.64 6.02 -31.72
N MET A 50 30.86 4.94 -31.83
CA MET A 50 29.81 4.63 -30.87
C MET A 50 30.35 4.35 -29.47
N ASP A 51 31.41 3.55 -29.34
CA ASP A 51 32.06 3.30 -28.05
C ASP A 51 32.59 4.59 -27.42
N SER A 52 33.15 5.49 -28.25
CA SER A 52 33.63 6.80 -27.80
C SER A 52 32.49 7.71 -27.35
N LEU A 53 31.37 7.72 -28.07
CA LEU A 53 30.16 8.44 -27.68
C LEU A 53 29.63 7.93 -26.33
N PHE A 54 29.51 6.61 -26.15
CA PHE A 54 29.01 6.01 -24.91
C PHE A 54 30.01 6.06 -23.75
N SER A 55 31.29 6.33 -24.02
CA SER A 55 32.24 6.65 -22.94
C SER A 55 31.93 7.96 -22.21
N GLN A 56 31.06 8.81 -22.80
CA GLN A 56 30.61 10.08 -22.23
C GLN A 56 29.37 9.93 -21.32
N TYR A 57 29.23 8.80 -20.63
CA TYR A 57 28.13 8.57 -19.69
C TYR A 57 28.09 9.66 -18.60
N HIS A 58 26.89 9.88 -18.06
CA HIS A 58 26.64 10.90 -17.05
C HIS A 58 27.35 10.56 -15.73
N ARG A 59 28.33 11.40 -15.35
CA ARG A 59 29.22 11.11 -14.22
C ARG A 59 28.52 11.05 -12.87
N GLN A 60 27.61 11.98 -12.57
CA GLN A 60 26.92 12.00 -11.28
C GLN A 60 25.96 10.82 -11.14
N LEU A 61 25.33 10.39 -12.23
CA LEU A 61 24.46 9.21 -12.25
C LEU A 61 25.28 7.95 -11.93
N TRP A 62 26.46 7.80 -12.54
CA TRP A 62 27.38 6.71 -12.20
C TRP A 62 27.93 6.79 -10.76
N GLN A 63 28.30 7.99 -10.29
CA GLN A 63 28.93 8.15 -8.98
C GLN A 63 27.96 7.89 -7.81
N LYS A 64 26.71 8.34 -7.93
CA LYS A 64 25.71 8.21 -6.86
C LYS A 64 24.89 6.93 -6.96
N TYR A 65 24.61 6.48 -8.19
CA TYR A 65 23.64 5.42 -8.47
C TYR A 65 24.23 4.24 -9.26
N HIS A 66 25.47 4.33 -9.75
CA HIS A 66 26.12 3.29 -10.58
C HIS A 66 25.34 2.92 -11.84
N LEU A 67 24.61 3.88 -12.42
CA LEU A 67 23.90 3.71 -13.68
C LEU A 67 24.60 4.49 -14.78
N MET A 68 24.61 3.92 -15.98
CA MET A 68 25.11 4.58 -17.17
C MET A 68 23.97 5.16 -18.01
N GLY A 69 24.20 6.35 -18.53
CA GLY A 69 23.25 7.04 -19.40
C GLY A 69 23.98 8.15 -20.14
N LEU A 70 23.78 8.23 -21.45
CA LEU A 70 24.34 9.28 -22.29
C LEU A 70 23.44 10.51 -22.21
N GLU A 71 23.89 11.59 -21.57
CA GLU A 71 23.12 12.83 -21.55
C GLU A 71 23.17 13.55 -22.90
N TYR A 72 22.00 13.92 -23.42
CA TYR A 72 21.84 14.68 -24.66
C TYR A 72 20.74 15.75 -24.55
N GLU A 73 20.93 16.90 -25.19
CA GLU A 73 19.87 17.93 -25.24
C GLU A 73 18.91 17.72 -26.40
N THR A 74 19.44 17.36 -27.57
CA THR A 74 18.72 17.15 -28.82
C THR A 74 19.28 15.94 -29.56
N THR A 75 18.55 15.44 -30.56
CA THR A 75 19.04 14.36 -31.43
C THR A 75 20.24 14.80 -32.27
N ASP A 76 20.32 16.09 -32.60
CA ASP A 76 21.43 16.67 -33.35
C ASP A 76 22.74 16.65 -32.53
N ASP A 77 22.65 16.86 -31.22
CA ASP A 77 23.80 16.79 -30.31
C ASP A 77 24.45 15.39 -30.32
N ILE A 78 23.65 14.31 -30.30
CA ILE A 78 24.16 12.94 -30.46
C ILE A 78 24.84 12.75 -31.82
N ARG A 79 24.19 13.21 -32.90
CA ARG A 79 24.72 13.11 -34.26
C ARG A 79 26.07 13.81 -34.38
N ASP A 80 26.15 15.04 -33.91
CA ASP A 80 27.32 15.89 -34.10
C ASP A 80 28.52 15.37 -33.30
N ARG A 81 28.31 14.88 -32.06
CA ARG A 81 29.34 14.19 -31.27
C ARG A 81 29.82 12.91 -31.95
N TYR A 82 28.90 12.06 -32.43
CA TYR A 82 29.24 10.84 -33.17
C TYR A 82 30.06 11.14 -34.43
N LEU A 83 29.64 12.13 -35.23
CA LEU A 83 30.35 12.54 -36.42
C LEU A 83 31.75 13.07 -36.10
N GLY A 84 31.93 13.82 -35.00
CA GLY A 84 33.24 14.26 -34.54
C GLY A 84 34.21 13.08 -34.32
N PHE A 85 33.76 12.01 -33.66
CA PHE A 85 34.57 10.80 -33.47
C PHE A 85 34.82 10.03 -34.77
N LEU A 86 33.80 9.92 -35.62
CA LEU A 86 33.90 9.23 -36.89
C LEU A 86 34.87 9.93 -37.84
N MET A 87 34.74 11.26 -37.99
CA MET A 87 35.62 12.06 -38.84
C MET A 87 37.07 11.96 -38.39
N THR A 88 37.34 11.97 -37.08
CA THR A 88 38.69 11.74 -36.55
C THR A 88 39.27 10.39 -37.04
N SER A 89 38.45 9.35 -37.08
CA SER A 89 38.84 8.02 -37.58
C SER A 89 39.02 7.98 -39.10
N LEU A 90 38.20 8.73 -39.86
CA LEU A 90 38.26 8.76 -41.32
C LEU A 90 39.38 9.66 -41.87
N GLU A 91 39.74 10.73 -41.16
CA GLU A 91 40.79 11.68 -41.54
C GLU A 91 42.21 11.18 -41.26
N THR A 92 42.36 10.16 -40.41
CA THR A 92 43.66 9.52 -40.13
C THR A 92 44.22 8.88 -41.41
N GLU A 93 45.50 9.10 -41.73
CA GLU A 93 46.13 8.52 -42.93
C GLU A 93 45.95 7.00 -43.00
N ASN A 94 45.18 6.53 -43.98
CA ASN A 94 44.86 5.12 -44.16
C ASN A 94 44.67 4.76 -45.66
N TRP A 95 44.54 3.46 -45.95
CA TRP A 95 44.41 2.92 -47.32
C TRP A 95 43.00 3.09 -47.92
N TYR A 96 42.07 3.66 -47.17
CA TYR A 96 40.64 3.72 -47.44
C TYR A 96 40.09 5.15 -47.24
N PRO A 97 40.53 6.14 -48.04
CA PRO A 97 40.07 7.52 -47.90
C PRO A 97 38.55 7.63 -48.13
N MET A 98 37.85 8.18 -47.15
CA MET A 98 36.39 8.33 -47.13
C MET A 98 35.99 9.65 -46.47
N THR A 99 34.81 10.15 -46.82
CA THR A 99 34.18 11.30 -46.16
C THR A 99 32.75 10.94 -45.77
N ALA A 100 32.35 11.29 -44.55
CA ALA A 100 30.98 11.10 -44.11
C ALA A 100 30.09 12.19 -44.74
N ASP A 101 29.03 11.78 -45.43
CA ASP A 101 28.08 12.68 -46.07
C ASP A 101 26.96 13.08 -45.09
N SER A 102 26.44 12.12 -44.35
CA SER A 102 25.43 12.35 -43.30
C SER A 102 25.44 11.23 -42.25
N ALA A 103 24.96 11.56 -41.05
CA ALA A 103 24.62 10.58 -40.02
C ALA A 103 23.26 10.94 -39.41
N GLU A 104 22.43 9.93 -39.16
CA GLU A 104 21.09 10.09 -38.59
C GLU A 104 20.87 9.03 -37.51
N PRO A 105 20.52 9.43 -36.27
CA PRO A 105 20.03 8.50 -35.26
C PRO A 105 18.70 7.88 -35.73
N GLU A 106 18.67 6.58 -35.99
CA GLU A 106 17.45 5.85 -36.36
C GLU A 106 16.59 5.54 -35.11
N VAL A 107 17.26 5.24 -33.99
CA VAL A 107 16.61 4.92 -32.71
C VAL A 107 17.40 5.55 -31.58
N ILE A 108 16.70 6.22 -30.65
CA ILE A 108 17.23 6.61 -29.35
C ILE A 108 16.27 6.08 -28.30
N GLN A 109 16.78 5.26 -27.39
CA GLN A 109 16.03 4.79 -26.22
C GLN A 109 16.63 5.42 -24.98
N SER A 110 15.82 6.15 -24.24
CA SER A 110 16.14 6.77 -22.95
C SER A 110 15.92 5.79 -21.79
N LEU A 111 16.50 6.08 -20.62
CA LEU A 111 16.24 5.33 -19.39
C LEU A 111 14.76 5.35 -18.97
N THR A 112 14.01 6.38 -19.38
CA THR A 112 12.56 6.51 -19.12
C THR A 112 11.68 5.76 -20.11
N ASP A 113 12.23 5.21 -21.20
CA ASP A 113 11.43 4.47 -22.19
C ASP A 113 11.12 3.04 -21.73
N GLY A 114 10.13 2.41 -22.39
CA GLY A 114 9.83 0.99 -22.16
C GLY A 114 9.38 0.67 -20.73
N ASP A 115 8.67 1.60 -20.09
CA ASP A 115 8.18 1.44 -18.71
C ASP A 115 9.30 1.29 -17.66
N GLY A 116 10.48 1.86 -17.93
CA GLY A 116 11.64 1.80 -17.03
C GLY A 116 12.44 0.51 -17.14
N ILE A 117 12.19 -0.32 -18.14
CA ILE A 117 12.93 -1.58 -18.35
C ILE A 117 14.44 -1.36 -18.52
N TRP A 118 14.85 -0.23 -19.10
CA TRP A 118 16.27 0.08 -19.31
C TRP A 118 16.96 0.51 -18.02
N LEU A 119 16.24 1.17 -17.11
CA LEU A 119 16.71 1.42 -15.75
C LEU A 119 16.91 0.09 -15.01
N GLU A 120 15.95 -0.83 -15.14
CA GLU A 120 16.04 -2.18 -14.55
C GLU A 120 17.30 -2.91 -15.03
N GLU A 121 17.58 -2.93 -16.34
CA GLU A 121 18.78 -3.59 -16.89
C GLU A 121 20.08 -3.02 -16.31
N GLU A 122 20.21 -1.69 -16.19
CA GLU A 122 21.39 -1.06 -15.59
C GLU A 122 21.54 -1.43 -14.10
N ILE A 123 20.43 -1.44 -13.35
CA ILE A 123 20.43 -1.87 -11.95
C ILE A 123 20.84 -3.33 -11.85
N LEU A 124 20.31 -4.21 -12.69
CA LEU A 124 20.65 -5.64 -12.68
C LEU A 124 22.10 -5.89 -13.11
N ALA A 125 22.62 -5.12 -14.06
CA ALA A 125 24.02 -5.17 -14.45
C ALA A 125 24.91 -4.81 -13.25
N TYR A 126 24.59 -3.73 -12.53
CA TYR A 126 25.29 -3.37 -11.29
C TYR A 126 25.15 -4.48 -10.22
N MET A 127 23.93 -4.98 -9.99
CA MET A 127 23.63 -6.04 -9.04
C MET A 127 24.29 -7.39 -9.40
N LYS A 128 24.68 -7.61 -10.65
CA LYS A 128 25.38 -8.84 -11.05
C LYS A 128 26.86 -8.85 -10.65
N TYR A 129 27.52 -7.69 -10.68
CA TYR A 129 28.97 -7.60 -10.52
C TYR A 129 29.44 -7.13 -9.14
N GLY A 130 28.54 -6.70 -8.25
CA GLY A 130 28.91 -6.35 -6.88
C GLY A 130 29.15 -7.56 -5.96
N ILE A 131 29.91 -7.32 -4.89
CA ILE A 131 30.18 -8.33 -3.85
C ILE A 131 29.11 -8.21 -2.77
N TRP A 132 28.10 -9.06 -2.83
CA TRP A 132 26.97 -9.04 -1.88
C TRP A 132 27.21 -10.07 -0.78
N SER A 133 27.67 -9.60 0.37
CA SER A 133 27.70 -10.42 1.59
C SER A 133 26.35 -10.27 2.30
N GLY A 134 25.53 -11.32 2.25
CA GLY A 134 24.29 -11.45 3.00
C GLY A 134 23.14 -10.57 2.50
N LEU A 135 22.40 -11.03 1.49
CA LEU A 135 21.03 -10.56 1.29
C LEU A 135 20.22 -10.94 2.54
N ASP A 136 19.58 -9.96 3.21
CA ASP A 136 18.69 -10.24 4.35
C ASP A 136 17.50 -11.12 3.92
N ILE A 137 17.12 -11.05 2.65
CA ILE A 137 16.03 -11.80 2.03
C ILE A 137 16.66 -12.65 0.93
N LYS A 138 16.74 -13.96 1.14
CA LYS A 138 17.14 -14.86 0.04
C LYS A 138 15.98 -14.98 -0.95
N PRO A 139 16.24 -15.20 -2.25
CA PRO A 139 15.15 -15.31 -3.21
C PRO A 139 14.20 -16.49 -2.95
N GLU A 140 14.71 -17.60 -2.41
CA GLU A 140 13.91 -18.76 -1.99
C GLU A 140 12.99 -18.43 -0.80
N ASP A 141 13.40 -17.52 0.09
CA ASP A 141 12.59 -17.02 1.20
C ASP A 141 11.57 -15.95 0.73
N GLY A 142 11.80 -15.34 -0.44
CA GLY A 142 10.98 -14.26 -0.99
C GLY A 142 9.56 -14.67 -1.38
N GLU A 143 9.36 -15.92 -1.85
CA GLU A 143 8.04 -16.38 -2.31
C GLU A 143 7.12 -16.67 -1.12
N GLN A 144 7.65 -17.37 -0.12
CA GLN A 144 6.99 -17.55 1.18
C GLN A 144 6.73 -16.19 1.84
N PHE A 145 7.67 -15.27 1.72
CA PHE A 145 7.50 -13.91 2.21
C PHE A 145 6.31 -13.20 1.57
N PHE A 146 6.24 -13.20 0.24
CA PHE A 146 5.17 -12.54 -0.51
C PHE A 146 3.80 -13.11 -0.13
N GLN A 147 3.73 -14.45 0.01
CA GLN A 147 2.52 -15.13 0.49
C GLN A 147 2.16 -14.68 1.90
N ASN A 148 3.10 -14.65 2.85
CA ASN A 148 2.86 -14.22 4.22
C ASN A 148 2.35 -12.77 4.32
N VAL A 149 2.86 -11.85 3.48
CA VAL A 149 2.38 -10.46 3.46
C VAL A 149 1.00 -10.34 2.84
N LYS A 150 0.75 -11.01 1.72
CA LYS A 150 -0.58 -11.03 1.10
C LYS A 150 -1.61 -11.58 2.08
N GLU A 151 -1.26 -12.67 2.76
CA GLU A 151 -2.08 -13.29 3.79
C GLU A 151 -2.32 -12.35 4.99
N ALA A 152 -1.28 -11.67 5.47
CA ALA A 152 -1.39 -10.68 6.54
C ALA A 152 -2.28 -9.49 6.16
N ALA A 153 -2.15 -8.98 4.93
CA ALA A 153 -2.99 -7.89 4.43
C ALA A 153 -4.47 -8.30 4.36
N SER A 154 -4.76 -9.50 3.82
CA SER A 154 -6.11 -10.06 3.78
C SER A 154 -6.66 -10.32 5.19
N MET A 155 -5.84 -10.85 6.09
CA MET A 155 -6.20 -11.06 7.50
C MET A 155 -6.52 -9.74 8.21
N GLN A 156 -5.72 -8.70 8.02
CA GLN A 156 -5.95 -7.40 8.64
C GLN A 156 -7.22 -6.72 8.11
N GLY A 157 -7.49 -6.86 6.81
CA GLY A 157 -8.73 -6.39 6.20
C GLY A 157 -9.96 -7.03 6.86
N LEU A 158 -9.96 -8.36 6.96
CA LEU A 158 -11.04 -9.11 7.62
C LEU A 158 -11.16 -8.70 9.10
N ALA A 159 -10.05 -8.65 9.83
CA ALA A 159 -10.05 -8.27 11.25
C ALA A 159 -10.69 -6.90 11.50
N SER A 160 -10.41 -5.93 10.62
CA SER A 160 -10.99 -4.59 10.70
C SER A 160 -12.51 -4.60 10.51
N SER A 161 -13.02 -5.41 9.58
CA SER A 161 -14.47 -5.60 9.37
C SER A 161 -15.14 -6.25 10.58
N TYR A 162 -14.53 -7.30 11.15
CA TYR A 162 -14.97 -7.94 12.39
C TYR A 162 -14.98 -6.97 13.59
N GLN A 163 -13.98 -6.09 13.70
CA GLN A 163 -13.94 -5.07 14.74
C GLN A 163 -15.09 -4.08 14.61
N GLN A 164 -15.40 -3.64 13.38
CA GLN A 164 -16.56 -2.79 13.13
C GLN A 164 -17.87 -3.47 13.54
N GLU A 165 -18.00 -4.77 13.29
CA GLU A 165 -19.19 -5.53 13.68
C GLU A 165 -19.36 -5.75 15.15
N SER A 166 -18.26 -5.98 15.87
CA SER A 166 -18.29 -6.06 17.33
C SER A 166 -18.89 -4.78 17.93
N LYS A 167 -18.60 -3.61 17.33
CA LYS A 167 -19.19 -2.32 17.74
C LYS A 167 -20.68 -2.26 17.44
N GLU A 168 -21.14 -2.79 16.29
CA GLU A 168 -22.58 -2.81 15.98
C GLU A 168 -23.35 -3.78 16.88
N ALA A 169 -22.76 -4.92 17.25
CA ALA A 169 -23.30 -5.85 18.25
C ALA A 169 -23.41 -5.17 19.63
N TRP A 170 -22.39 -4.45 20.09
CA TRP A 170 -22.50 -3.72 21.36
C TRP A 170 -23.53 -2.59 21.33
N LYS A 171 -23.70 -1.89 20.20
CA LYS A 171 -24.78 -0.90 20.05
C LYS A 171 -26.16 -1.56 20.10
N LEU A 172 -26.29 -2.79 19.59
CA LEU A 172 -27.52 -3.57 19.69
C LEU A 172 -27.82 -3.94 21.14
N GLU A 173 -26.81 -4.42 21.87
CA GLU A 173 -26.92 -4.69 23.31
C GLU A 173 -27.27 -3.42 24.09
N GLN A 174 -26.68 -2.27 23.76
CA GLN A 174 -27.03 -1.00 24.39
C GLN A 174 -28.48 -0.59 24.09
N ALA A 175 -29.01 -0.89 22.90
CA ALA A 175 -30.41 -0.65 22.58
C ALA A 175 -31.34 -1.55 23.42
N LEU A 176 -30.96 -2.80 23.66
CA LEU A 176 -31.65 -3.72 24.56
C LEU A 176 -31.60 -3.25 26.01
N ASP A 177 -30.44 -2.81 26.50
CA ASP A 177 -30.31 -2.29 27.88
C ASP A 177 -31.22 -1.08 28.12
N ASN A 178 -31.36 -0.20 27.12
CA ASN A 178 -32.30 0.93 27.20
C ASN A 178 -33.76 0.48 27.28
N LEU A 179 -34.14 -0.58 26.56
CA LEU A 179 -35.47 -1.20 26.64
C LEU A 179 -35.70 -1.84 28.02
N TYR A 180 -34.75 -2.63 28.52
CA TYR A 180 -34.86 -3.27 29.82
C TYR A 180 -34.87 -2.25 30.98
N ALA A 181 -34.09 -1.18 30.88
CA ALA A 181 -34.14 -0.07 31.84
C ALA A 181 -35.50 0.65 31.83
N CYS A 182 -36.12 0.77 30.64
CA CYS A 182 -37.49 1.30 30.52
C CYS A 182 -38.50 0.37 31.21
N GLN A 183 -38.44 -0.94 30.96
CA GLN A 183 -39.32 -1.90 31.62
C GLN A 183 -39.14 -1.94 33.13
N ALA A 184 -37.91 -1.81 33.64
CA ALA A 184 -37.64 -1.75 35.07
C ALA A 184 -38.33 -0.54 35.72
N ARG A 185 -38.27 0.64 35.08
CA ARG A 185 -39.02 1.82 35.54
C ARG A 185 -40.53 1.64 35.45
N GLN A 186 -41.03 0.96 34.41
CA GLN A 186 -42.46 0.61 34.34
C GLN A 186 -42.87 -0.25 35.53
N GLN A 187 -42.09 -1.27 35.90
CA GLN A 187 -42.38 -2.12 37.05
C GLN A 187 -42.36 -1.33 38.36
N GLU A 188 -41.44 -0.39 38.50
CA GLU A 188 -41.37 0.49 39.67
C GLU A 188 -42.62 1.38 39.78
N HIS A 189 -43.01 2.07 38.72
CA HIS A 189 -44.21 2.92 38.70
C HIS A 189 -45.50 2.11 38.84
N HIS A 190 -45.56 0.90 38.28
CA HIS A 190 -46.67 -0.03 38.48
C HIS A 190 -46.85 -0.40 39.95
N ALA A 191 -45.75 -0.75 40.63
CA ALA A 191 -45.76 -1.05 42.06
C ALA A 191 -46.11 0.17 42.92
N GLN A 192 -45.66 1.37 42.56
CA GLN A 192 -46.04 2.62 43.23
C GLN A 192 -47.54 2.89 43.09
N GLY A 193 -48.11 2.74 41.89
CA GLY A 193 -49.55 2.90 41.65
C GLY A 193 -50.38 1.87 42.43
N ALA A 194 -49.91 0.63 42.52
CA ALA A 194 -50.59 -0.42 43.28
C ALA A 194 -50.65 -0.09 44.79
N ARG A 195 -49.55 0.44 45.35
CA ARG A 195 -49.50 0.89 46.76
C ARG A 195 -50.40 2.10 47.01
N ALA A 196 -50.44 3.05 46.07
CA ALA A 196 -51.31 4.22 46.18
C ALA A 196 -52.79 3.83 46.18
N LEU A 197 -53.20 2.90 45.30
CA LEU A 197 -54.57 2.36 45.29
C LEU A 197 -54.93 1.58 46.57
N GLN A 198 -53.97 0.90 47.19
CA GLN A 198 -54.18 0.22 48.48
C GLN A 198 -54.27 1.18 49.67
N GLY A 199 -53.58 2.32 49.58
CA GLY A 199 -53.60 3.37 50.60
C GLY A 199 -54.63 4.46 50.35
N GLU A 200 -55.53 4.28 49.37
CA GLU A 200 -56.59 5.23 48.99
C GLU A 200 -56.05 6.64 48.65
N ASP A 201 -54.81 6.70 48.14
CA ASP A 201 -54.11 7.93 47.78
C ASP A 201 -54.27 8.25 46.28
N SER A 202 -55.28 9.06 45.96
CA SER A 202 -55.56 9.49 44.58
C SER A 202 -54.39 10.26 43.95
N TYR A 203 -53.78 11.19 44.70
CA TYR A 203 -52.69 12.02 44.18
C TYR A 203 -51.45 11.17 43.85
N GLY A 204 -51.07 10.28 44.77
CA GLY A 204 -49.99 9.32 44.56
C GLY A 204 -50.26 8.39 43.38
N PHE A 205 -51.51 7.95 43.21
CA PHE A 205 -51.92 7.13 42.07
C PHE A 205 -51.78 7.88 40.74
N PHE A 206 -52.34 9.09 40.61
CA PHE A 206 -52.25 9.85 39.36
C PHE A 206 -50.82 10.16 38.96
N ARG A 207 -49.95 10.43 39.93
CA ARG A 207 -48.51 10.60 39.68
C ARG A 207 -47.89 9.33 39.09
N ALA A 208 -48.01 8.20 39.80
CA ALA A 208 -47.46 6.92 39.36
C ALA A 208 -48.04 6.44 38.01
N ALA A 209 -49.35 6.66 37.79
CA ALA A 209 -50.03 6.31 36.55
C ALA A 209 -49.57 7.15 35.36
N ASN A 210 -49.35 8.46 35.55
CA ASN A 210 -48.80 9.32 34.50
C ASN A 210 -47.33 8.98 34.22
N ASP A 211 -46.52 8.71 35.24
CA ASP A 211 -45.12 8.31 35.09
C ASP A 211 -45.01 6.97 34.33
N LEU A 212 -45.84 5.97 34.70
CA LEU A 212 -45.93 4.70 33.99
C LEU A 212 -46.34 4.88 32.53
N ARG A 213 -47.38 5.69 32.27
CA ARG A 213 -47.85 6.02 30.93
C ARG A 213 -46.75 6.66 30.08
N ASP A 214 -45.99 7.57 30.67
CA ASP A 214 -44.93 8.29 29.96
C ASP A 214 -43.71 7.40 29.68
N GLU A 215 -43.38 6.42 30.53
CA GLU A 215 -42.41 5.37 30.22
C GLU A 215 -42.90 4.43 29.10
N ILE A 216 -44.16 3.98 29.13
CA ILE A 216 -44.72 3.13 28.07
C ILE A 216 -44.68 3.86 26.71
N LYS A 217 -44.98 5.16 26.68
CA LYS A 217 -44.88 5.99 25.45
C LYS A 217 -43.47 6.08 24.87
N LYS A 218 -42.41 5.73 25.61
CA LYS A 218 -41.03 5.68 25.09
C LYS A 218 -40.76 4.39 24.31
N ILE A 219 -41.51 3.31 24.56
CA ILE A 219 -41.29 1.97 23.97
C ILE A 219 -41.25 2.01 22.43
N PRO A 220 -42.19 2.64 21.70
CA PRO A 220 -42.14 2.64 20.23
C PRO A 220 -40.85 3.24 19.65
N LYS A 221 -40.33 4.31 20.27
CA LYS A 221 -39.08 4.94 19.84
C LYS A 221 -37.88 4.03 20.11
N LEU A 222 -37.86 3.35 21.27
CA LEU A 222 -36.79 2.42 21.65
C LEU A 222 -36.81 1.16 20.77
N LEU A 223 -38.00 0.61 20.46
CA LEU A 223 -38.15 -0.51 19.53
C LEU A 223 -37.60 -0.16 18.14
N LYS A 224 -37.97 0.99 17.60
CA LYS A 224 -37.45 1.45 16.30
C LYS A 224 -35.92 1.60 16.30
N ALA A 225 -35.33 2.01 17.42
CA ALA A 225 -33.88 2.12 17.55
C ALA A 225 -33.22 0.73 17.57
N TYR A 226 -33.80 -0.22 18.31
CA TYR A 226 -33.37 -1.62 18.35
C TYR A 226 -33.48 -2.28 16.97
N GLU A 227 -34.64 -2.22 16.30
CA GLU A 227 -34.86 -2.80 14.97
C GLU A 227 -33.86 -2.28 13.94
N LYS A 228 -33.66 -0.96 13.91
CA LYS A 228 -32.68 -0.34 13.02
C LYS A 228 -31.27 -0.88 13.26
N GLN A 229 -30.93 -1.17 14.50
CA GLN A 229 -29.61 -1.68 14.86
C GLN A 229 -29.47 -3.17 14.55
N ALA A 230 -30.51 -3.97 14.80
CA ALA A 230 -30.55 -5.39 14.44
C ALA A 230 -30.43 -5.59 12.91
N ASP A 231 -31.15 -4.77 12.12
CA ASP A 231 -31.08 -4.82 10.67
C ASP A 231 -29.68 -4.47 10.14
N LYS A 232 -28.96 -3.55 10.80
CA LYS A 232 -27.56 -3.25 10.47
C LYS A 232 -26.63 -4.42 10.77
N CYS A 233 -26.75 -5.05 11.94
CA CYS A 233 -25.94 -6.23 12.29
C CYS A 233 -26.13 -7.33 11.25
N LYS A 234 -27.38 -7.56 10.80
CA LYS A 234 -27.68 -8.52 9.74
C LYS A 234 -27.05 -8.13 8.40
N ALA A 235 -27.23 -6.89 7.96
CA ALA A 235 -26.68 -6.43 6.68
C ALA A 235 -25.15 -6.52 6.63
N ARG A 236 -24.50 -6.29 7.77
CA ARG A 236 -23.05 -6.38 7.86
C ARG A 236 -22.51 -7.80 7.91
N LEU A 237 -23.23 -8.73 8.53
CA LEU A 237 -22.90 -10.16 8.44
C LEU A 237 -22.85 -10.60 6.96
N GLU A 238 -23.80 -10.15 6.13
CA GLU A 238 -23.81 -10.43 4.68
C GLU A 238 -22.57 -9.82 3.97
N GLU A 239 -22.12 -8.62 4.38
CA GLU A 239 -20.91 -7.98 3.85
C GLU A 239 -19.63 -8.76 4.21
N MET A 240 -19.52 -9.22 5.46
CA MET A 240 -18.40 -10.04 5.92
C MET A 240 -18.33 -11.39 5.19
N GLU A 241 -19.47 -12.01 4.94
CA GLU A 241 -19.56 -13.26 4.17
C GLU A 241 -19.01 -13.07 2.75
N ALA A 242 -19.37 -11.97 2.09
CA ALA A 242 -18.85 -11.63 0.77
C ALA A 242 -17.34 -11.31 0.79
N GLU A 243 -16.88 -10.62 1.84
CA GLU A 243 -15.47 -10.27 1.99
C GLU A 243 -14.59 -11.49 2.26
N LEU A 244 -15.05 -12.42 3.10
CA LEU A 244 -14.35 -13.69 3.34
C LEU A 244 -14.35 -14.59 2.10
N ALA A 245 -15.43 -14.60 1.32
CA ALA A 245 -15.48 -15.34 0.06
C ALA A 245 -14.50 -14.80 -0.98
N SER A 246 -14.28 -13.49 -1.04
CA SER A 246 -13.38 -12.86 -2.02
C SER A 246 -11.91 -12.86 -1.58
N LYS A 247 -11.63 -12.57 -0.31
CA LYS A 247 -10.25 -12.49 0.23
C LYS A 247 -9.74 -13.81 0.80
N GLY A 248 -10.63 -14.78 1.01
CA GLY A 248 -10.30 -16.07 1.62
C GLY A 248 -9.34 -16.92 0.79
N GLU A 249 -9.23 -16.69 -0.52
CA GLU A 249 -8.30 -17.40 -1.41
C GLU A 249 -6.83 -17.18 -1.02
N ASP A 250 -6.51 -16.02 -0.44
CA ASP A 250 -5.15 -15.66 -0.02
C ASP A 250 -4.75 -16.28 1.33
N LEU A 251 -5.73 -16.82 2.07
CA LEU A 251 -5.52 -17.45 3.37
C LEU A 251 -5.17 -18.93 3.20
N THR A 252 -4.26 -19.42 4.04
CA THR A 252 -4.07 -20.85 4.25
C THR A 252 -5.36 -21.51 4.74
N GLU A 253 -5.56 -22.79 4.41
CA GLU A 253 -6.80 -23.52 4.73
C GLU A 253 -7.08 -23.54 6.24
N GLU A 254 -6.04 -23.73 7.07
CA GLU A 254 -6.15 -23.68 8.53
C GLU A 254 -6.69 -22.33 9.02
N ARG A 255 -6.18 -21.22 8.48
CA ARG A 255 -6.59 -19.87 8.89
C ARG A 255 -7.96 -19.50 8.35
N ARG A 256 -8.30 -19.94 7.14
CA ARG A 256 -9.65 -19.81 6.59
C ARG A 256 -10.67 -20.52 7.47
N GLN A 257 -10.34 -21.71 7.99
CA GLN A 257 -11.20 -22.43 8.92
C GLN A 257 -11.40 -21.67 10.23
N VAL A 258 -10.35 -21.07 10.79
CA VAL A 258 -10.49 -20.20 11.98
C VAL A 258 -11.42 -19.03 11.68
N MET A 259 -11.22 -18.31 10.56
CA MET A 259 -12.09 -17.19 10.19
C MET A 259 -13.55 -17.62 9.95
N ASN A 260 -13.78 -18.80 9.36
CA ASN A 260 -15.11 -19.36 9.20
C ASN A 260 -15.77 -19.71 10.55
N GLN A 261 -15.00 -20.23 11.52
CA GLN A 261 -15.50 -20.52 12.87
C GLN A 261 -15.93 -19.23 13.58
N GLU A 262 -15.14 -18.16 13.46
CA GLU A 262 -15.50 -16.85 14.01
C GLU A 262 -16.77 -16.30 13.35
N LEU A 263 -16.88 -16.39 12.02
CA LEU A 263 -18.09 -15.99 11.29
C LEU A 263 -19.34 -16.74 11.76
N GLU A 264 -19.20 -18.03 12.07
CA GLU A 264 -20.29 -18.85 12.59
C GLU A 264 -20.75 -18.36 13.97
N GLN A 265 -19.85 -17.85 14.82
CA GLN A 265 -20.25 -17.22 16.09
C GLN A 265 -21.09 -15.96 15.86
N TYR A 266 -20.75 -15.15 14.87
CA TYR A 266 -21.60 -14.00 14.48
C TYR A 266 -22.94 -14.44 13.90
N ARG A 267 -22.97 -15.49 13.07
CA ARG A 267 -24.24 -16.07 12.59
C ARG A 267 -25.11 -16.51 13.77
N SER A 268 -24.52 -17.18 14.76
CA SER A 268 -25.22 -17.61 15.97
C SER A 268 -25.76 -16.41 16.75
N TYR A 269 -24.98 -15.34 16.91
CA TYR A 269 -25.43 -14.13 17.59
C TYR A 269 -26.63 -13.48 16.88
N VAL A 270 -26.55 -13.29 15.57
CA VAL A 270 -27.65 -12.70 14.78
C VAL A 270 -28.88 -13.61 14.76
N ALA A 271 -28.70 -14.93 14.78
CA ALA A 271 -29.81 -15.89 14.87
C ALA A 271 -30.48 -15.88 16.25
N GLU A 272 -29.70 -15.85 17.34
CA GLU A 272 -30.22 -15.70 18.71
C GLU A 272 -30.94 -14.35 18.89
N ASP A 273 -30.41 -13.27 18.33
CA ASP A 273 -31.11 -11.99 18.27
C ASP A 273 -32.40 -12.09 17.45
N GLY A 274 -32.41 -12.83 16.34
CA GLY A 274 -33.63 -13.11 15.58
C GLY A 274 -34.74 -13.76 16.41
N ALA A 275 -34.39 -14.66 17.33
CA ALA A 275 -35.34 -15.24 18.29
C ALA A 275 -35.76 -14.22 19.36
N ARG A 276 -34.82 -13.45 19.91
CA ARG A 276 -35.06 -12.39 20.89
C ARG A 276 -35.94 -11.26 20.33
N ARG A 277 -35.78 -10.94 19.05
CA ARG A 277 -36.51 -9.88 18.35
C ARG A 277 -38.01 -10.07 18.43
N GLN A 278 -38.50 -11.31 18.37
CA GLN A 278 -39.94 -11.59 18.52
C GLN A 278 -40.45 -11.23 19.92
N GLU A 279 -39.69 -11.55 20.97
CA GLU A 279 -40.03 -11.17 22.36
C GLU A 279 -40.02 -9.65 22.54
N ILE A 280 -39.04 -8.97 21.96
CA ILE A 280 -38.90 -7.51 22.06
C ILE A 280 -40.01 -6.78 21.31
N LEU A 281 -40.42 -7.26 20.12
CA LEU A 281 -41.51 -6.66 19.35
C LEU A 281 -42.86 -6.77 20.08
N ALA A 282 -43.08 -7.83 20.86
CA ALA A 282 -44.30 -8.00 21.66
C ALA A 282 -44.50 -6.90 22.72
N LEU A 283 -43.43 -6.20 23.12
CA LEU A 283 -43.49 -5.08 24.07
C LEU A 283 -44.31 -3.90 23.54
N GLY A 284 -44.37 -3.73 22.21
CA GLY A 284 -45.19 -2.68 21.58
C GLY A 284 -46.67 -2.93 21.84
N GLU A 285 -47.15 -4.13 21.53
CA GLU A 285 -48.54 -4.54 21.74
C GLU A 285 -48.92 -4.57 23.23
N GLU A 286 -47.99 -5.01 24.08
CA GLU A 286 -48.15 -5.00 25.54
C GLU A 286 -48.32 -3.56 26.06
N GLY A 287 -47.50 -2.63 25.56
CA GLY A 287 -47.59 -1.21 25.90
C GLY A 287 -48.95 -0.60 25.52
N GLU A 288 -49.47 -0.88 24.34
CA GLU A 288 -50.79 -0.38 23.91
C GLU A 288 -51.92 -0.90 24.80
N ARG A 289 -51.89 -2.20 25.15
CA ARG A 289 -52.84 -2.80 26.09
C ARG A 289 -52.76 -2.15 27.47
N ASN A 290 -51.56 -1.95 27.99
CA ASN A 290 -51.35 -1.33 29.30
C ASN A 290 -51.81 0.13 29.34
N LEU A 291 -51.62 0.91 28.27
CA LEU A 291 -52.10 2.29 28.18
C LEU A 291 -53.64 2.39 28.32
N ALA A 292 -54.38 1.45 27.72
CA ALA A 292 -55.83 1.40 27.85
C ALA A 292 -56.27 1.12 29.29
N VAL A 293 -55.61 0.17 29.96
CA VAL A 293 -55.86 -0.14 31.38
C VAL A 293 -55.56 1.05 32.27
N ILE A 294 -54.46 1.78 32.04
CA ILE A 294 -54.11 2.97 32.82
C ILE A 294 -55.20 4.05 32.74
N GLU A 295 -55.69 4.36 31.54
CA GLU A 295 -56.74 5.38 31.39
C GLU A 295 -58.09 4.91 31.96
N GLU A 296 -58.40 3.61 31.91
CA GLU A 296 -59.57 3.04 32.60
C GLU A 296 -59.48 3.23 34.12
N VAL A 297 -58.36 2.88 34.74
CA VAL A 297 -58.19 3.02 36.21
C VAL A 297 -58.21 4.50 36.61
N LYS A 298 -57.61 5.39 35.80
CA LYS A 298 -57.72 6.84 36.02
C LYS A 298 -59.17 7.34 35.98
N GLY A 299 -59.99 6.83 35.06
CA GLY A 299 -61.43 7.09 35.04
C GLY A 299 -62.10 6.69 36.35
N ARG A 300 -61.85 5.45 36.80
CA ARG A 300 -62.41 4.92 38.06
C ARG A 300 -61.98 5.73 39.29
N VAL A 301 -60.73 6.19 39.35
CA VAL A 301 -60.25 7.01 40.48
C VAL A 301 -60.89 8.41 40.46
N ASN A 302 -61.09 9.02 39.30
CA ASN A 302 -61.88 10.28 39.20
C ASN A 302 -63.33 10.07 39.68
N ASP A 303 -63.96 8.94 39.35
CA ASP A 303 -65.31 8.62 39.81
C ASP A 303 -65.36 8.48 41.35
N ILE A 304 -64.31 7.92 41.96
CA ILE A 304 -64.16 7.84 43.41
C ILE A 304 -63.99 9.23 44.03
N GLU A 305 -63.14 10.09 43.46
CA GLU A 305 -62.98 11.47 43.93
C GLU A 305 -64.28 12.27 43.84
N ALA A 306 -65.02 12.11 42.74
CA ALA A 306 -66.32 12.76 42.56
C ALA A 306 -67.36 12.25 43.57
N TYR A 307 -67.36 10.95 43.87
CA TYR A 307 -68.19 10.36 44.91
C TYR A 307 -67.83 10.93 46.30
N LEU A 308 -66.55 10.92 46.68
CA LEU A 308 -66.09 11.45 47.96
C LEU A 308 -66.40 12.95 48.12
N ALA A 309 -66.28 13.74 47.06
CA ALA A 309 -66.62 15.16 47.05
C ALA A 309 -68.13 15.44 47.15
N SER A 310 -68.98 14.44 46.92
CA SER A 310 -70.44 14.56 46.99
C SER A 310 -71.04 14.15 48.34
N LEU A 311 -70.23 13.61 49.26
CA LEU A 311 -70.65 13.21 50.61
C LEU A 311 -70.72 14.44 51.54
N ASP A 312 -71.77 14.52 52.34
CA ASP A 312 -71.91 15.50 53.43
C ASP A 312 -71.21 15.00 54.72
N GLU A 313 -70.94 15.88 55.70
CA GLU A 313 -70.19 15.53 56.93
C GLU A 313 -70.80 14.39 57.78
N GLU A 314 -72.07 14.02 57.55
CA GLU A 314 -72.79 12.96 58.27
C GLU A 314 -72.85 11.61 57.51
N ASP A 315 -72.37 11.55 56.27
CA ASP A 315 -72.41 10.33 55.45
C ASP A 315 -71.25 9.36 55.79
N ASP A 316 -71.55 8.06 55.88
CA ASP A 316 -70.53 7.01 56.02
C ASP A 316 -69.77 6.82 54.70
N ASP A 317 -68.44 6.93 54.74
CA ASP A 317 -67.58 6.64 53.58
C ASP A 317 -67.61 5.14 53.23
N ASN A 318 -68.17 4.81 52.07
CA ASN A 318 -68.21 3.46 51.51
C ASN A 318 -67.44 3.36 50.18
N SER A 319 -66.36 4.15 50.02
CA SER A 319 -65.52 4.14 48.81
C SER A 319 -64.57 2.94 48.72
N GLY A 320 -64.32 2.22 49.82
CA GLY A 320 -63.41 1.06 49.87
C GLY A 320 -63.64 -0.02 48.80
N PRO A 321 -64.87 -0.46 48.50
CA PRO A 321 -65.16 -1.37 47.38
C PRO A 321 -64.78 -0.80 46.01
N MET A 322 -64.92 0.51 45.81
CA MET A 322 -64.55 1.19 44.56
C MET A 322 -63.02 1.22 44.38
N TRP A 323 -62.28 1.52 45.45
CA TRP A 323 -60.82 1.42 45.48
C TRP A 323 -60.33 0.00 45.22
N SER A 324 -60.96 -1.01 45.83
CA SER A 324 -60.65 -2.42 45.56
C SER A 324 -60.93 -2.80 44.10
N ALA A 325 -61.99 -2.26 43.49
CA ALA A 325 -62.30 -2.50 42.08
C ALA A 325 -61.29 -1.82 41.13
N ALA A 326 -60.80 -0.62 41.47
CA ALA A 326 -59.74 0.07 40.74
C ALA A 326 -58.40 -0.69 40.84
N SER A 327 -58.04 -1.16 42.04
CA SER A 327 -56.86 -2.00 42.27
C SER A 327 -56.92 -3.32 41.49
N GLY A 328 -58.09 -3.95 41.42
CA GLY A 328 -58.31 -5.17 40.64
C GLY A 328 -58.01 -5.01 39.15
N VAL A 329 -58.32 -3.84 38.57
CA VAL A 329 -58.01 -3.56 37.15
C VAL A 329 -56.57 -3.13 36.95
N TRP A 330 -55.99 -2.37 37.88
CA TRP A 330 -54.56 -2.02 37.86
C TRP A 330 -53.63 -3.24 37.86
N ASN A 331 -54.01 -4.30 38.57
CA ASN A 331 -53.26 -5.55 38.60
C ASN A 331 -53.33 -6.37 37.30
N GLN A 332 -54.13 -5.95 36.32
CA GLN A 332 -54.16 -6.56 34.98
C GLN A 332 -53.02 -6.07 34.09
N ILE A 333 -52.35 -4.97 34.46
CA ILE A 333 -51.16 -4.48 33.77
C ILE A 333 -50.07 -5.55 33.87
N HIS A 334 -49.68 -6.09 32.73
CA HIS A 334 -48.56 -7.01 32.63
C HIS A 334 -47.31 -6.24 32.22
N ILE A 335 -46.18 -6.50 32.86
CA ILE A 335 -44.89 -5.95 32.44
C ILE A 335 -43.91 -7.11 32.38
N SER A 336 -43.65 -7.59 31.17
CA SER A 336 -42.70 -8.66 30.88
C SER A 336 -41.36 -8.46 31.61
N GLY A 337 -40.86 -9.53 32.25
CA GLY A 337 -39.76 -9.49 33.21
C GLY A 337 -38.37 -9.20 32.65
N GLN A 338 -37.45 -8.76 33.52
CA GLN A 338 -36.06 -8.42 33.19
C GLN A 338 -35.24 -9.65 32.75
N LYS A 339 -34.65 -9.56 31.55
CA LYS A 339 -33.42 -10.28 31.21
C LYS A 339 -32.25 -9.29 31.34
N GLN A 340 -31.15 -9.72 31.96
CA GLN A 340 -29.90 -8.94 31.90
C GLN A 340 -29.29 -9.10 30.51
N SER A 341 -28.99 -7.99 29.84
CA SER A 341 -28.20 -7.96 28.61
C SER A 341 -26.87 -7.25 28.84
N GLY A 342 -26.00 -7.37 27.85
CA GLY A 342 -25.01 -6.32 27.58
C GLY A 342 -23.69 -6.35 28.30
N VAL A 343 -22.86 -5.40 27.86
CA VAL A 343 -21.50 -5.11 28.33
C VAL A 343 -21.57 -4.62 29.77
N LYS A 344 -20.87 -5.30 30.68
CA LYS A 344 -20.80 -4.95 32.11
C LYS A 344 -19.63 -4.06 32.46
N ASP A 345 -18.50 -4.18 31.77
CA ASP A 345 -17.29 -3.38 32.01
C ASP A 345 -17.05 -2.40 30.85
N GLU A 346 -17.79 -1.29 30.91
CA GLU A 346 -17.76 -0.19 29.96
C GLU A 346 -16.41 0.54 29.92
N GLU A 347 -15.69 0.60 31.05
CA GLU A 347 -14.39 1.24 31.15
C GLU A 347 -13.33 0.49 30.35
N LYS A 348 -13.20 -0.83 30.57
CA LYS A 348 -12.24 -1.65 29.82
C LYS A 348 -12.54 -1.68 28.33
N ARG A 349 -13.83 -1.74 27.96
CA ARG A 349 -14.23 -1.60 26.55
C ARG A 349 -13.77 -0.25 25.97
N GLY A 350 -13.96 0.83 26.73
CA GLY A 350 -13.51 2.18 26.36
C GLY A 350 -12.00 2.26 26.13
N TRP A 351 -11.19 1.65 27.01
CA TRP A 351 -9.72 1.63 26.85
C TRP A 351 -9.28 0.87 25.60
N LEU A 352 -9.94 -0.25 25.24
CA LEU A 352 -9.63 -0.97 24.01
C LEU A 352 -9.98 -0.16 22.75
N LEU A 353 -11.15 0.51 22.76
CA LEU A 353 -11.54 1.42 21.68
C LEU A 353 -10.58 2.60 21.54
N GLU A 354 -9.98 3.05 22.65
CA GLU A 354 -9.00 4.14 22.61
C GLU A 354 -7.73 3.76 21.85
N ILE A 355 -7.30 2.50 21.88
CA ILE A 355 -6.13 2.04 21.13
C ILE A 355 -6.35 2.18 19.62
N GLU A 356 -7.54 1.85 19.13
CA GLU A 356 -7.91 2.09 17.73
C GLU A 356 -7.96 3.58 17.39
N ASN A 357 -8.49 4.40 18.32
CA ASN A 357 -8.58 5.85 18.13
C ASN A 357 -7.21 6.53 18.09
N MET A 358 -6.23 6.05 18.86
CA MET A 358 -4.87 6.61 18.88
C MET A 358 -4.23 6.61 17.48
N VAL A 359 -4.42 5.53 16.71
CA VAL A 359 -3.92 5.43 15.32
C VAL A 359 -4.59 6.48 14.42
N ASN A 360 -5.88 6.74 14.61
CA ASN A 360 -6.65 7.70 13.82
C ASN A 360 -6.38 9.18 14.20
N GLN A 361 -5.91 9.44 15.42
CA GLN A 361 -5.66 10.81 15.92
C GLN A 361 -4.27 11.35 15.57
N GLY A 362 -3.31 10.49 15.25
CA GLY A 362 -1.95 10.89 14.88
C GLY A 362 -0.99 9.71 14.94
N LEU A 363 -0.91 8.93 13.86
CA LEU A 363 -0.06 7.74 13.80
C LEU A 363 1.42 8.07 14.04
N LEU A 364 1.93 9.11 13.38
CA LEU A 364 3.34 9.47 13.51
C LEU A 364 3.69 9.93 14.93
N GLU A 365 2.86 10.75 15.55
CA GLU A 365 3.02 11.20 16.93
C GLU A 365 3.01 10.04 17.93
N LEU A 366 2.31 8.95 17.59
CA LEU A 366 2.24 7.75 18.41
C LEU A 366 3.49 6.87 18.31
N VAL A 367 4.08 6.75 17.11
CA VAL A 367 5.15 5.76 16.87
C VAL A 367 6.55 6.34 16.73
N ILE A 368 6.68 7.65 16.50
CA ILE A 368 7.98 8.29 16.32
C ILE A 368 8.62 8.58 17.70
N PRO A 369 9.92 8.32 17.87
CA PRO A 369 10.63 8.70 19.09
C PRO A 369 10.51 10.20 19.37
N PRO A 370 10.25 10.62 20.62
CA PRO A 370 9.98 12.02 20.96
C PRO A 370 11.14 12.97 20.66
N GLU A 371 12.36 12.45 20.57
CA GLU A 371 13.57 13.20 20.24
C GLU A 371 13.70 13.53 18.74
N ARG A 372 12.81 12.99 17.90
CA ARG A 372 12.95 13.01 16.46
C ARG A 372 11.93 13.93 15.78
N GLN A 373 12.43 14.84 14.95
CA GLN A 373 11.58 15.72 14.14
C GLN A 373 11.26 15.09 12.78
N VAL A 374 10.01 15.27 12.34
CA VAL A 374 9.54 14.80 11.04
C VAL A 374 9.74 15.89 9.99
N SER A 375 10.44 15.57 8.90
CA SER A 375 10.51 16.45 7.72
C SER A 375 9.12 16.73 7.14
N THR A 376 8.88 17.98 6.75
CA THR A 376 7.67 18.44 6.05
C THR A 376 8.01 19.06 4.71
N VAL A 377 9.13 18.67 4.10
CA VAL A 377 9.59 19.23 2.82
C VAL A 377 8.66 18.79 1.70
N MET A 378 8.30 19.73 0.82
CA MET A 378 7.59 19.46 -0.43
C MET A 378 8.59 19.03 -1.51
N LEU A 379 8.30 17.93 -2.19
CA LEU A 379 9.14 17.40 -3.26
C LEU A 379 8.98 18.24 -4.54
N ASN A 380 10.09 18.52 -5.23
CA ASN A 380 10.04 19.23 -6.50
C ASN A 380 9.79 18.24 -7.65
N LEU A 381 8.52 17.93 -7.89
CA LEU A 381 8.08 17.01 -8.94
C LEU A 381 7.90 17.68 -10.32
N THR A 382 8.44 18.89 -10.51
CA THR A 382 8.42 19.57 -11.82
C THR A 382 9.19 18.74 -12.84
N ASP A 383 8.57 18.40 -13.98
CA ASP A 383 9.13 17.51 -15.01
C ASP A 383 9.58 16.12 -14.47
N ALA A 384 9.00 15.67 -13.36
CA ALA A 384 9.30 14.36 -12.81
C ALA A 384 8.86 13.25 -13.78
N PRO A 385 9.71 12.26 -14.09
CA PRO A 385 9.35 11.10 -14.90
C PRO A 385 7.97 10.51 -14.56
N SER A 386 7.63 10.32 -13.28
CA SER A 386 6.33 9.73 -12.90
C SER A 386 5.11 10.58 -13.26
N LYS A 387 5.26 11.89 -13.41
CA LYS A 387 4.16 12.79 -13.83
C LYS A 387 3.96 12.78 -15.35
N GLU A 388 4.96 12.37 -16.13
CA GLU A 388 4.82 12.21 -17.58
C GLU A 388 4.12 10.89 -17.97
N LYS A 389 4.22 9.87 -17.11
CA LYS A 389 3.56 8.57 -17.30
C LYS A 389 2.93 8.10 -15.98
N GLU A 390 1.68 8.48 -15.76
CA GLU A 390 0.97 8.21 -14.49
C GLU A 390 0.75 6.72 -14.21
N ASN A 391 0.54 5.90 -15.25
CA ASN A 391 0.30 4.46 -15.14
C ASN A 391 1.24 3.68 -16.07
N PRO A 392 2.52 3.52 -15.70
CA PRO A 392 3.42 2.66 -16.45
C PRO A 392 2.96 1.20 -16.36
N GLY A 393 3.12 0.46 -17.45
CA GLY A 393 2.78 -0.97 -17.50
C GLY A 393 3.69 -1.82 -16.60
N GLU A 394 3.27 -3.05 -16.35
CA GLU A 394 4.19 -4.04 -15.78
C GLU A 394 5.21 -4.49 -16.83
N THR A 395 6.45 -4.72 -16.41
CA THR A 395 7.45 -5.32 -17.27
C THR A 395 7.24 -6.85 -17.29
N ASP A 396 6.94 -7.42 -18.46
CA ASP A 396 6.69 -8.87 -18.67
C ASP A 396 7.87 -9.80 -18.28
N ARG A 397 9.02 -9.27 -17.88
CA ARG A 397 10.25 -10.01 -17.58
C ARG A 397 10.35 -10.56 -16.14
N LEU A 398 9.42 -10.20 -15.26
CA LEU A 398 9.68 -10.27 -13.82
C LEU A 398 9.55 -11.68 -13.25
N ASN A 399 10.68 -12.22 -12.79
CA ASN A 399 10.69 -13.19 -11.71
C ASN A 399 10.93 -12.49 -10.36
N LEU A 400 10.61 -13.16 -9.27
CA LEU A 400 10.72 -12.60 -7.93
C LEU A 400 12.16 -12.22 -7.55
N ILE A 401 13.16 -12.97 -8.05
CA ILE A 401 14.59 -12.71 -7.81
C ILE A 401 14.97 -11.30 -8.30
N THR A 402 14.56 -10.95 -9.52
CA THR A 402 14.81 -9.63 -10.11
C THR A 402 14.24 -8.52 -9.24
N ARG A 403 13.01 -8.67 -8.73
CA ARG A 403 12.36 -7.66 -7.89
C ARG A 403 13.08 -7.48 -6.56
N VAL A 404 13.49 -8.57 -5.91
CA VAL A 404 14.27 -8.54 -4.67
C VAL A 404 15.62 -7.84 -4.87
N LEU A 405 16.30 -8.07 -6.00
CA LEU A 405 17.56 -7.38 -6.31
C LEU A 405 17.38 -5.88 -6.50
N VAL A 406 16.31 -5.45 -7.17
CA VAL A 406 16.01 -4.02 -7.30
C VAL A 406 15.66 -3.40 -5.94
N ASP A 407 14.92 -4.09 -5.09
CA ASP A 407 14.57 -3.56 -3.77
C ASP A 407 15.79 -3.49 -2.84
N GLU A 408 16.73 -4.43 -2.97
CA GLU A 408 18.04 -4.35 -2.33
C GLU A 408 18.86 -3.15 -2.84
N TYR A 409 18.84 -2.89 -4.15
CA TYR A 409 19.43 -1.67 -4.72
C TYR A 409 18.79 -0.42 -4.11
N CYS A 410 17.45 -0.39 -3.99
CA CYS A 410 16.74 0.75 -3.41
C CYS A 410 17.20 1.06 -1.98
N ALA A 411 17.31 0.04 -1.12
CA ALA A 411 17.73 0.23 0.27
C ALA A 411 19.18 0.73 0.43
N ARG A 412 20.01 0.56 -0.60
CA ARG A 412 21.41 1.02 -0.60
C ARG A 412 21.55 2.46 -1.07
N HIS A 413 20.75 2.86 -2.06
CA HIS A 413 20.91 4.14 -2.75
C HIS A 413 19.89 5.20 -2.34
N PHE A 414 18.81 4.83 -1.65
CA PHE A 414 17.78 5.75 -1.19
C PHE A 414 17.67 5.75 0.34
N ALA A 415 17.65 6.94 0.92
CA ALA A 415 17.48 7.11 2.35
C ALA A 415 16.05 6.74 2.78
N ASN A 416 15.91 6.11 3.93
CA ASN A 416 14.63 5.92 4.62
C ASN A 416 14.60 6.76 5.90
N PHE A 417 13.50 6.74 6.65
CA PHE A 417 13.42 7.37 7.96
C PHE A 417 14.64 7.08 8.82
N VAL A 418 14.94 5.82 9.13
CA VAL A 418 16.04 5.45 10.03
C VAL A 418 17.43 5.88 9.53
N SER A 419 17.67 5.86 8.21
CA SER A 419 18.96 6.26 7.61
C SER A 419 19.06 7.74 7.22
N ALA A 420 17.97 8.52 7.25
CA ALA A 420 17.99 9.93 6.89
C ALA A 420 18.89 10.75 7.84
N PRO A 421 19.77 11.62 7.31
CA PRO A 421 20.67 12.42 8.12
C PRO A 421 19.92 13.44 8.98
N GLY A 422 19.85 13.14 10.28
CA GLY A 422 19.35 13.99 11.38
C GLY A 422 19.75 13.41 12.74
N PHE A 423 20.85 12.67 12.75
CA PHE A 423 21.00 11.45 13.55
C PHE A 423 21.62 11.63 14.95
N TRP A 424 22.28 12.74 15.30
CA TRP A 424 22.74 12.93 16.68
C TRP A 424 22.77 14.39 17.07
N ILE A 425 21.95 14.78 18.05
CA ILE A 425 22.27 15.91 18.91
C ILE A 425 23.55 15.51 19.66
N GLY A 426 24.73 15.91 19.16
CA GLY A 426 25.98 15.79 19.91
C GLY A 426 27.23 15.22 19.21
N LYS A 427 27.34 15.18 17.89
CA LYS A 427 28.66 15.02 17.23
C LYS A 427 28.89 16.05 16.13
N GLU A 428 29.75 16.99 16.49
CA GLU A 428 30.52 17.96 15.68
C GLU A 428 29.79 18.63 14.51
N GLU A 429 29.52 19.93 14.71
CA GLU A 429 29.32 20.92 13.67
C GLU A 429 30.50 20.90 12.69
N GLY A 430 30.37 20.09 11.64
CA GLY A 430 31.36 19.99 10.59
C GLY A 430 30.84 19.13 9.46
N THR A 431 30.30 19.77 8.41
CA THR A 431 29.99 19.17 7.09
C THR A 431 28.71 18.33 6.93
N ALA A 432 27.62 18.64 7.65
CA ALA A 432 26.30 18.25 7.15
C ALA A 432 25.99 19.10 5.90
N ASP A 433 26.18 18.53 4.71
CA ASP A 433 25.87 19.20 3.45
C ASP A 433 24.37 19.58 3.47
N SER A 434 24.07 20.87 3.31
CA SER A 434 22.68 21.38 3.23
C SER A 434 21.83 20.69 2.14
N ARG A 435 22.46 19.88 1.28
CA ARG A 435 21.88 18.97 0.29
C ARG A 435 21.16 17.77 0.93
N ALA A 436 21.70 17.22 2.02
CA ALA A 436 21.16 16.04 2.71
C ALA A 436 19.84 16.32 3.44
N LEU A 437 19.49 17.59 3.63
CA LEU A 437 18.30 18.07 4.34
C LEU A 437 17.07 18.26 3.44
N ARG A 438 17.17 18.10 2.12
CA ARG A 438 16.11 18.51 1.17
C ARG A 438 15.22 17.38 0.62
N GLN A 439 15.58 16.12 0.82
CA GLN A 439 14.80 14.96 0.35
C GLN A 439 14.95 13.84 1.37
N GLN A 440 14.13 13.85 2.42
CA GLN A 440 14.12 12.78 3.42
C GLN A 440 13.11 11.70 2.99
N TYR A 441 13.27 10.49 3.52
CA TYR A 441 12.28 9.43 3.35
C TYR A 441 12.05 9.00 1.88
N GLN A 442 13.15 8.91 1.12
CA GLN A 442 13.14 8.55 -0.30
C GLN A 442 12.56 7.15 -0.51
N MET A 443 12.90 6.16 0.32
CA MET A 443 12.30 4.82 0.24
C MET A 443 10.79 4.84 0.48
N GLU A 444 10.33 5.65 1.43
CA GLU A 444 8.91 5.86 1.69
C GLU A 444 8.24 6.48 0.46
N TYR A 445 8.86 7.48 -0.17
CA TYR A 445 8.36 8.02 -1.44
C TYR A 445 8.28 6.96 -2.56
N LEU A 446 9.27 6.09 -2.69
CA LEU A 446 9.20 4.98 -3.66
C LEU A 446 7.97 4.09 -3.41
N LEU A 447 7.64 3.87 -2.14
CA LEU A 447 6.49 3.06 -1.73
C LEU A 447 5.15 3.78 -1.97
N THR A 448 5.04 5.06 -1.61
CA THR A 448 3.75 5.77 -1.51
C THR A 448 3.51 6.78 -2.63
N GLY A 449 4.53 7.52 -3.06
CA GLY A 449 4.47 8.49 -4.15
C GLY A 449 3.75 9.81 -3.83
N GLY A 450 3.61 10.16 -2.55
CA GLY A 450 3.07 11.44 -2.07
C GLY A 450 4.00 12.62 -2.36
N GLU A 451 3.46 13.84 -2.28
CA GLU A 451 4.14 15.06 -2.72
C GLU A 451 5.02 15.71 -1.64
N ASP A 452 4.98 15.20 -0.41
CA ASP A 452 5.73 15.71 0.73
C ASP A 452 6.29 14.58 1.61
N ASP A 453 7.38 14.87 2.32
CA ASP A 453 8.07 13.89 3.16
C ASP A 453 7.14 13.32 4.26
N ARG A 454 6.30 14.15 4.89
CA ARG A 454 5.48 13.75 6.04
C ARG A 454 4.38 12.77 5.61
N SER A 455 3.70 13.02 4.49
CA SER A 455 2.68 12.10 3.96
C SER A 455 3.30 10.77 3.56
N ASN A 456 4.45 10.79 2.86
CA ASN A 456 5.16 9.57 2.48
C ASN A 456 5.52 8.71 3.70
N LEU A 457 6.08 9.33 4.74
CA LEU A 457 6.39 8.63 5.99
C LEU A 457 5.14 8.07 6.66
N ALA A 458 4.07 8.88 6.80
CA ALA A 458 2.82 8.45 7.43
C ALA A 458 2.20 7.24 6.73
N ASP A 459 2.15 7.26 5.40
CA ASP A 459 1.56 6.18 4.61
C ASP A 459 2.44 4.92 4.62
N ALA A 460 3.77 5.06 4.57
CA ALA A 460 4.69 3.93 4.68
C ALA A 460 4.58 3.26 6.06
N VAL A 461 4.58 4.06 7.14
CA VAL A 461 4.40 3.57 8.52
C VAL A 461 3.05 2.90 8.69
N LYS A 462 1.99 3.42 8.07
CA LYS A 462 0.65 2.81 8.09
C LYS A 462 0.65 1.44 7.40
N GLN A 463 1.32 1.30 6.26
CA GLN A 463 1.45 0.01 5.56
C GLN A 463 2.23 -1.01 6.41
N VAL A 464 3.34 -0.59 7.05
CA VAL A 464 4.07 -1.45 7.99
C VAL A 464 3.17 -1.87 9.15
N LEU A 465 2.43 -0.94 9.75
CA LEU A 465 1.50 -1.22 10.85
C LEU A 465 0.42 -2.24 10.44
N MET A 466 -0.16 -2.11 9.24
CA MET A 466 -1.18 -3.02 8.73
C MET A 466 -0.64 -4.45 8.56
N VAL A 467 0.53 -4.60 7.92
CA VAL A 467 1.17 -5.91 7.73
C VAL A 467 1.54 -6.52 9.08
N ARG A 468 2.11 -5.72 10.00
CA ARG A 468 2.42 -6.18 11.36
C ARG A 468 1.16 -6.62 12.11
N SER A 469 0.06 -5.89 11.99
CA SER A 469 -1.20 -6.21 12.66
C SER A 469 -1.78 -7.53 12.16
N GLY A 470 -1.76 -7.75 10.84
CA GLY A 470 -2.17 -9.03 10.26
C GLY A 470 -1.31 -10.20 10.74
N LEU A 471 0.03 -10.05 10.73
CA LEU A 471 0.97 -11.08 11.20
C LEU A 471 0.83 -11.35 12.71
N ASN A 472 0.62 -10.31 13.52
CA ASN A 472 0.40 -10.44 14.95
C ASN A 472 -0.95 -11.09 15.27
N LEU A 473 -2.00 -10.82 14.47
CA LEU A 473 -3.28 -11.51 14.61
C LEU A 473 -3.16 -12.99 14.23
N ILE A 474 -2.47 -13.31 13.14
CA ILE A 474 -2.14 -14.69 12.76
C ILE A 474 -1.48 -15.44 13.93
N HIS A 475 -0.52 -14.79 14.60
CA HIS A 475 0.13 -15.35 15.79
C HIS A 475 -0.84 -15.58 16.95
N ILE A 476 -1.69 -14.60 17.27
CA ILE A 476 -2.70 -14.75 18.34
C ILE A 476 -3.65 -15.91 18.03
N LEU A 477 -4.16 -16.01 16.80
CA LEU A 477 -5.08 -17.07 16.40
C LEU A 477 -4.42 -18.47 16.48
N SER A 478 -3.12 -18.54 16.22
CA SER A 478 -2.33 -19.77 16.32
C SER A 478 -1.97 -20.14 17.76
N ASP A 479 -2.09 -19.22 18.72
CA ASP A 479 -1.73 -19.42 20.13
C ASP A 479 -2.96 -19.60 21.02
N SER A 480 -3.27 -20.85 21.38
CA SER A 480 -4.44 -21.18 22.22
C SER A 480 -4.45 -20.45 23.56
N GLN A 481 -3.28 -20.15 24.13
CA GLN A 481 -3.20 -19.44 25.40
C GLN A 481 -3.68 -17.98 25.24
N LYS A 482 -3.23 -17.30 24.18
CA LYS A 482 -3.66 -15.92 23.91
C LYS A 482 -5.14 -15.82 23.59
N ARG A 483 -5.69 -16.82 22.88
CA ARG A 483 -7.13 -16.91 22.64
C ARG A 483 -7.94 -17.05 23.93
N GLU A 484 -7.48 -17.89 24.86
CA GLU A 484 -8.12 -18.01 26.18
C GLU A 484 -7.98 -16.73 27.02
N GLU A 485 -6.84 -16.04 26.97
CA GLU A 485 -6.66 -14.75 27.65
C GLU A 485 -7.58 -13.66 27.08
N ALA A 486 -7.73 -13.58 25.76
CA ALA A 486 -8.68 -12.68 25.10
C ALA A 486 -10.13 -13.01 25.48
N LYS A 487 -10.49 -14.30 25.52
CA LYS A 487 -11.81 -14.76 25.93
C LYS A 487 -12.11 -14.48 27.41
N ALA A 488 -11.11 -14.63 28.28
CA ALA A 488 -11.24 -14.28 29.68
C ALA A 488 -11.52 -12.78 29.86
N LEU A 489 -10.82 -11.91 29.11
CA LEU A 489 -11.11 -10.48 29.12
C LEU A 489 -12.49 -10.19 28.51
N ALA A 490 -12.89 -10.90 27.44
CA ALA A 490 -14.22 -10.76 26.85
C ALA A 490 -15.33 -11.07 27.86
N LEU A 491 -15.18 -12.16 28.64
CA LEU A 491 -16.13 -12.52 29.69
C LEU A 491 -16.22 -11.47 30.80
N VAL A 492 -15.13 -10.78 31.10
CA VAL A 492 -15.15 -9.64 32.04
C VAL A 492 -15.92 -8.47 31.45
N ILE A 493 -15.71 -8.15 30.17
CA ILE A 493 -16.38 -7.05 29.46
C ILE A 493 -17.87 -7.32 29.29
N THR A 494 -18.28 -8.53 28.88
CA THR A 494 -19.68 -8.92 28.67
C THR A 494 -20.36 -9.43 29.94
N GLY A 495 -19.59 -9.72 31.00
CA GLY A 495 -20.06 -10.33 32.24
C GLY A 495 -20.20 -11.86 32.19
N ALA A 496 -20.13 -12.49 33.37
CA ALA A 496 -20.22 -13.96 33.55
C ALA A 496 -21.56 -14.61 33.13
N LEU A 497 -22.58 -13.79 32.84
CA LEU A 497 -23.89 -14.21 32.33
C LEU A 497 -24.12 -13.77 30.86
N GLY A 498 -23.08 -13.26 30.19
CA GLY A 498 -23.17 -12.81 28.80
C GLY A 498 -23.57 -13.95 27.86
N LEU A 499 -24.23 -13.61 26.76
CA LEU A 499 -24.56 -14.58 25.70
C LEU A 499 -23.26 -15.16 25.15
N THR A 500 -23.17 -16.49 25.05
CA THR A 500 -21.98 -17.17 24.54
C THR A 500 -21.51 -16.59 23.19
N PRO A 501 -22.40 -16.33 22.20
CA PRO A 501 -21.96 -15.71 20.94
C PRO A 501 -21.37 -14.29 21.11
N LEU A 502 -21.90 -13.48 22.04
CA LEU A 502 -21.38 -12.13 22.29
C LEU A 502 -19.98 -12.16 22.93
N VAL A 503 -19.71 -13.16 23.78
CA VAL A 503 -18.38 -13.38 24.37
C VAL A 503 -17.37 -13.69 23.26
N GLU A 504 -17.70 -14.57 22.31
CA GLU A 504 -16.79 -14.93 21.21
C GLU A 504 -16.54 -13.74 20.28
N ILE A 505 -17.59 -13.01 19.89
CA ILE A 505 -17.49 -11.76 19.12
C ILE A 505 -16.55 -10.75 19.80
N THR A 506 -16.73 -10.57 21.11
CA THR A 506 -15.91 -9.65 21.91
C THR A 506 -14.47 -10.15 22.06
N SER A 507 -14.28 -11.47 22.16
CA SER A 507 -12.95 -12.10 22.19
C SER A 507 -12.18 -11.81 20.90
N PHE A 508 -12.82 -11.98 19.75
CA PHE A 508 -12.19 -11.68 18.46
C PHE A 508 -11.82 -10.19 18.31
N PHE A 509 -12.70 -9.28 18.76
CA PHE A 509 -12.36 -7.87 18.84
C PHE A 509 -11.10 -7.61 19.67
N ILE A 510 -11.02 -8.22 20.86
CA ILE A 510 -9.86 -8.07 21.75
C ILE A 510 -8.59 -8.59 21.06
N MET A 511 -8.65 -9.72 20.37
CA MET A 511 -7.51 -10.26 19.63
C MET A 511 -7.03 -9.28 18.54
N GLY A 512 -7.95 -8.67 17.80
CA GLY A 512 -7.61 -7.65 16.79
C GLY A 512 -6.98 -6.40 17.40
N VAL A 513 -7.53 -5.88 18.51
CA VAL A 513 -6.95 -4.72 19.21
C VAL A 513 -5.60 -5.05 19.84
N TRP A 514 -5.44 -6.28 20.34
CA TRP A 514 -4.17 -6.74 20.90
C TRP A 514 -3.09 -6.87 19.83
N ALA A 515 -3.43 -7.42 18.67
CA ALA A 515 -2.54 -7.44 17.51
C ALA A 515 -2.15 -6.02 17.05
N LEU A 516 -3.10 -5.07 17.05
CA LEU A 516 -2.83 -3.67 16.74
C LEU A 516 -1.88 -3.02 17.77
N GLY A 517 -2.14 -3.23 19.06
CA GLY A 517 -1.30 -2.72 20.15
C GLY A 517 0.14 -3.23 20.06
N GLU A 518 0.32 -4.53 19.82
CA GLU A 518 1.64 -5.14 19.59
C GLU A 518 2.32 -4.54 18.35
N SER A 519 1.55 -4.27 17.30
CA SER A 519 2.08 -3.68 16.06
C SER A 519 2.52 -2.23 16.22
N ILE A 520 1.87 -1.46 17.09
CA ILE A 520 2.32 -0.11 17.46
C ILE A 520 3.70 -0.20 18.13
N VAL A 521 3.89 -1.14 19.06
CA VAL A 521 5.19 -1.39 19.72
C VAL A 521 6.25 -1.87 18.72
N ASP A 522 5.85 -2.70 17.75
CA ASP A 522 6.75 -3.14 16.67
C ASP A 522 7.22 -1.97 15.80
N VAL A 523 6.30 -1.11 15.38
CA VAL A 523 6.63 0.06 14.55
C VAL A 523 7.52 1.03 15.33
N GLN A 524 7.23 1.30 16.62
CA GLN A 524 8.12 2.09 17.49
C GLN A 524 9.54 1.49 17.50
N THR A 525 9.63 0.18 17.70
CA THR A 525 10.90 -0.55 17.70
C THR A 525 11.66 -0.40 16.37
N LEU A 526 10.96 -0.52 15.24
CA LEU A 526 11.55 -0.35 13.90
C LEU A 526 12.03 1.09 13.65
N LEU A 527 11.25 2.09 14.05
CA LEU A 527 11.56 3.51 13.85
C LEU A 527 12.68 4.03 14.76
N GLU A 528 12.96 3.32 15.86
CA GLU A 528 14.18 3.47 16.68
C GLU A 528 15.42 2.79 16.06
N GLY A 529 15.28 2.12 14.92
CA GLY A 529 16.36 1.40 14.23
C GLY A 529 16.65 0.01 14.79
N ARG A 530 15.76 -0.54 15.64
CA ARG A 530 15.85 -1.92 16.13
C ARG A 530 15.13 -2.88 15.17
N LYS A 531 15.26 -4.18 15.43
CA LYS A 531 14.74 -5.25 14.55
C LYS A 531 13.50 -5.91 15.14
N VAL A 532 12.57 -6.30 14.27
CA VAL A 532 11.35 -7.04 14.60
C VAL A 532 11.24 -8.28 13.70
N PRO A 533 10.98 -9.47 14.24
CA PRO A 533 10.79 -10.67 13.42
C PRO A 533 9.47 -10.61 12.64
N LEU A 534 9.49 -11.12 11.41
CA LEU A 534 8.31 -11.17 10.56
C LEU A 534 7.21 -12.03 11.19
N LEU A 535 7.55 -13.26 11.59
CA LEU A 535 6.69 -14.12 12.38
C LEU A 535 7.19 -14.14 13.82
N LYS A 536 6.35 -13.74 14.76
CA LYS A 536 6.70 -13.74 16.18
C LYS A 536 6.58 -15.14 16.78
N SER A 537 7.50 -15.45 17.70
CA SER A 537 7.31 -16.53 18.66
C SER A 537 6.70 -16.00 19.96
N ARG A 538 6.48 -16.90 20.93
CA ARG A 538 6.04 -16.49 22.28
C ARG A 538 7.07 -15.61 23.00
N GLU A 539 8.36 -15.78 22.71
CA GLU A 539 9.45 -15.02 23.34
C GLU A 539 9.58 -13.60 22.76
N ASP A 540 9.16 -13.41 21.51
CA ASP A 540 9.24 -12.12 20.82
C ASP A 540 8.03 -11.20 21.10
N TRP A 541 7.01 -11.74 21.79
CA TRP A 541 5.77 -11.02 22.12
C TRP A 541 5.99 -10.10 23.31
N ALA A 542 5.70 -8.80 23.15
CA ALA A 542 6.05 -7.77 24.11
C ALA A 542 4.88 -7.37 25.00
N LEU A 543 3.68 -7.20 24.44
CA LEU A 543 2.54 -6.59 25.11
C LEU A 543 1.61 -7.65 25.73
N GLY A 544 1.53 -7.71 27.06
CA GLY A 544 0.49 -8.49 27.75
C GLY A 544 -0.89 -7.82 27.73
N VAL A 545 -1.96 -8.55 28.06
CA VAL A 545 -3.35 -8.02 28.10
C VAL A 545 -3.49 -6.84 29.08
N GLU A 546 -2.88 -6.92 30.27
CA GLU A 546 -2.91 -5.83 31.24
C GLU A 546 -2.15 -4.59 30.74
N GLN A 547 -1.07 -4.80 29.99
CA GLN A 547 -0.30 -3.70 29.40
C GLN A 547 -1.07 -3.06 28.24
N LEU A 548 -1.81 -3.85 27.46
CA LEU A 548 -2.74 -3.35 26.44
C LEU A 548 -3.80 -2.43 27.07
N LEU A 549 -4.43 -2.83 28.18
CA LEU A 549 -5.40 -1.99 28.87
C LEU A 549 -4.78 -0.69 29.41
N ARG A 550 -3.57 -0.76 29.98
CA ARG A 550 -2.82 0.43 30.44
C ARG A 550 -2.44 1.35 29.27
N MET A 551 -2.14 0.79 28.11
CA MET A 551 -1.85 1.55 26.90
C MET A 551 -3.07 2.37 26.48
N GLY A 552 -4.26 1.76 26.45
CA GLY A 552 -5.52 2.47 26.21
C GLY A 552 -5.83 3.53 27.28
N GLN A 553 -5.55 3.23 28.55
CA GLN A 553 -5.79 4.16 29.66
C GLN A 553 -4.90 5.41 29.61
N SER A 554 -3.61 5.23 29.28
CA SER A 554 -2.60 6.30 29.32
C SER A 554 -2.31 6.94 27.96
N ARG A 555 -2.92 6.44 26.88
CA ARG A 555 -2.69 6.85 25.49
C ARG A 555 -1.22 6.77 25.06
N GLY A 556 -0.53 5.73 25.51
CA GLY A 556 0.87 5.51 25.21
C GLY A 556 1.37 4.16 25.71
N SER A 557 2.44 3.67 25.10
CA SER A 557 3.14 2.46 25.57
C SER A 557 4.44 2.87 26.26
N SER A 558 4.74 2.24 27.40
CA SER A 558 6.07 2.25 28.02
C SER A 558 6.83 0.94 27.75
N VAL A 559 6.25 0.06 26.94
CA VAL A 559 6.78 -1.27 26.64
C VAL A 559 7.72 -1.18 25.46
N THR A 560 8.94 -1.67 25.63
CA THR A 560 9.91 -1.87 24.56
C THR A 560 9.97 -3.35 24.21
N SER A 561 9.87 -3.72 22.93
CA SER A 561 10.12 -5.11 22.52
C SER A 561 11.61 -5.46 22.66
N GLY A 562 11.93 -6.75 22.84
CA GLY A 562 13.32 -7.22 22.87
C GLY A 562 13.99 -7.08 21.51
N GLY A 563 14.97 -6.17 21.39
CA GLY A 563 15.67 -5.91 20.13
C GLY A 563 16.74 -6.96 19.82
N GLY A 564 16.89 -7.33 18.53
CA GLY A 564 18.09 -8.02 18.04
C GLY A 564 17.87 -9.12 16.99
N LYS A 565 16.64 -9.60 16.79
CA LYS A 565 16.29 -10.61 15.78
C LYS A 565 15.27 -10.07 14.78
N GLY A 566 15.27 -10.58 13.55
CA GLY A 566 14.33 -10.22 12.51
C GLY A 566 14.83 -9.15 11.54
N LEU A 567 13.89 -8.38 10.99
CA LEU A 567 14.14 -7.35 9.98
C LEU A 567 14.14 -5.98 10.64
N ASP A 568 15.01 -5.08 10.16
CA ASP A 568 14.93 -3.67 10.49
C ASP A 568 13.90 -2.96 9.60
N TYR A 569 13.73 -1.66 9.82
CA TYR A 569 12.78 -0.85 9.08
C TYR A 569 13.04 -0.86 7.56
N ALA A 570 14.31 -0.82 7.13
CA ALA A 570 14.66 -0.92 5.71
C ALA A 570 14.25 -2.30 5.14
N GLY A 571 14.43 -3.37 5.92
CA GLY A 571 13.90 -4.69 5.63
C GLY A 571 12.40 -4.66 5.35
N TYR A 572 11.59 -4.12 6.25
CA TYR A 572 10.14 -4.00 6.03
C TYR A 572 9.75 -3.15 4.81
N LEU A 573 10.49 -2.07 4.52
CA LEU A 573 10.24 -1.27 3.32
C LEU A 573 10.55 -2.03 2.03
N LYS A 574 11.67 -2.77 1.97
CA LYS A 574 12.02 -3.63 0.81
C LYS A 574 10.89 -4.61 0.48
N LEU A 575 10.29 -5.17 1.51
CA LEU A 575 9.21 -6.12 1.40
C LEU A 575 7.91 -5.50 0.88
N LEU A 576 7.56 -4.31 1.34
CA LEU A 576 6.41 -3.57 0.83
C LEU A 576 6.63 -3.10 -0.61
N LEU A 577 7.86 -2.79 -1.01
CA LEU A 577 8.22 -2.45 -2.40
C LEU A 577 8.03 -3.60 -3.40
N LEU A 578 7.96 -4.85 -2.93
CA LEU A 578 7.54 -6.00 -3.76
C LEU A 578 6.05 -5.96 -4.13
N LEU A 579 5.23 -5.18 -3.43
CA LEU A 579 3.82 -4.99 -3.76
C LEU A 579 3.60 -3.83 -4.73
N VAL A 580 4.58 -2.96 -4.91
CA VAL A 580 4.50 -1.83 -5.85
C VAL A 580 4.70 -2.33 -7.27
N PRO A 581 3.82 -1.98 -8.23
CA PRO A 581 4.02 -2.28 -9.64
C PRO A 581 5.39 -1.78 -10.12
N SER A 582 6.14 -2.65 -10.80
CA SER A 582 7.56 -2.37 -11.10
C SER A 582 7.76 -1.09 -11.91
N GLY A 583 6.94 -0.86 -12.94
CA GLY A 583 6.99 0.40 -13.70
C GLY A 583 6.83 1.61 -12.77
N GLN A 584 5.82 1.62 -11.90
CA GLN A 584 5.59 2.73 -10.98
C GLN A 584 6.79 2.95 -10.04
N LYS A 585 7.38 1.87 -9.53
CA LYS A 585 8.59 1.92 -8.71
C LYS A 585 9.77 2.54 -9.49
N TYR A 586 10.01 2.12 -10.72
CA TYR A 586 11.13 2.63 -11.54
C TYR A 586 10.99 4.12 -11.86
N TYR A 587 9.79 4.59 -12.19
CA TYR A 587 9.57 6.01 -12.41
C TYR A 587 9.79 6.84 -11.14
N ARG A 588 9.33 6.36 -9.97
CA ARG A 588 9.62 7.02 -8.69
C ARG A 588 11.11 7.02 -8.35
N MET A 589 11.85 5.95 -8.67
CA MET A 589 13.31 5.91 -8.53
C MET A 589 13.96 6.99 -9.39
N MET A 590 13.53 7.11 -10.65
CA MET A 590 14.01 8.14 -11.56
C MET A 590 13.66 9.56 -11.10
N ASP A 591 12.50 9.76 -10.45
CA ASP A 591 12.15 11.05 -9.85
C ASP A 591 13.15 11.43 -8.76
N VAL A 592 13.44 10.52 -7.82
CA VAL A 592 14.40 10.75 -6.74
C VAL A 592 15.80 11.04 -7.31
N MET A 593 16.26 10.23 -8.26
CA MET A 593 17.54 10.43 -8.93
C MET A 593 17.61 11.79 -9.65
N GLN A 594 16.55 12.18 -10.37
CA GLN A 594 16.48 13.46 -11.05
C GLN A 594 16.49 14.63 -10.07
N MET A 595 15.70 14.55 -9.00
CA MET A 595 15.65 15.58 -7.97
C MET A 595 17.01 15.75 -7.28
N ASP A 596 17.70 14.66 -6.95
CA ASP A 596 19.04 14.69 -6.34
C ASP A 596 20.10 15.25 -7.30
N ILE A 597 20.15 14.80 -8.55
CA ILE A 597 21.10 15.32 -9.54
C ILE A 597 20.86 16.81 -9.82
N ARG A 598 19.60 17.26 -9.84
CA ARG A 598 19.25 18.68 -10.01
C ARG A 598 19.78 19.62 -8.93
N LEU A 599 20.19 19.09 -7.77
CA LEU A 599 20.86 19.88 -6.74
C LEU A 599 22.22 20.40 -7.24
N GLU A 600 22.89 19.68 -8.13
CA GLU A 600 24.18 20.04 -8.71
C GLU A 600 24.05 20.51 -10.16
N GLN A 601 23.10 19.95 -10.91
CA GLN A 601 22.84 20.26 -12.32
C GLN A 601 21.35 20.57 -12.54
N GLY A 602 20.94 21.81 -12.28
CA GLY A 602 19.51 22.19 -12.26
C GLY A 602 18.71 21.90 -13.53
N GLY A 603 19.35 21.82 -14.70
CA GLY A 603 18.71 21.49 -15.99
C GLY A 603 18.60 20.00 -16.30
N PHE A 604 19.08 19.12 -15.41
CA PHE A 604 19.11 17.68 -15.65
C PHE A 604 17.69 17.10 -15.79
N LEU A 605 17.54 16.18 -16.74
CA LEU A 605 16.30 15.49 -17.05
C LEU A 605 16.59 14.01 -17.31
N MET A 606 15.95 13.10 -16.58
CA MET A 606 16.18 11.67 -16.74
C MET A 606 15.78 11.19 -18.15
N LYS A 607 14.72 11.77 -18.74
CA LYS A 607 14.29 11.48 -20.12
C LYS A 607 15.33 11.85 -21.20
N ARG A 608 16.35 12.60 -20.84
CA ARG A 608 17.48 12.98 -21.69
C ARG A 608 18.73 12.12 -21.48
N CYS A 609 18.59 11.02 -20.74
CA CYS A 609 19.65 10.03 -20.56
C CYS A 609 19.41 8.84 -21.49
N GLY A 610 20.14 8.81 -22.60
CA GLY A 610 20.10 7.74 -23.59
C GLY A 610 20.74 6.45 -23.08
N TYR A 611 19.98 5.36 -23.10
CA TYR A 611 20.46 4.00 -22.85
C TYR A 611 20.98 3.32 -24.12
N ARG A 612 20.32 3.55 -25.27
CA ARG A 612 20.70 2.97 -26.58
C ARG A 612 20.57 3.99 -27.70
N VAL A 613 21.52 3.94 -28.65
CA VAL A 613 21.48 4.70 -29.89
C VAL A 613 21.81 3.77 -31.06
N ASP A 614 20.95 3.79 -32.07
CA ASP A 614 21.21 3.19 -33.38
C ASP A 614 21.44 4.32 -34.37
N MET A 615 22.56 4.28 -35.08
CA MET A 615 22.97 5.30 -36.04
C MET A 615 23.11 4.71 -37.42
N LYS A 616 22.65 5.46 -38.40
CA LYS A 616 22.87 5.19 -39.81
C LYS A 616 23.73 6.29 -40.40
N THR A 617 24.80 5.90 -41.06
CA THR A 617 25.75 6.85 -41.65
C THR A 617 25.93 6.56 -43.13
N GLN A 618 25.86 7.61 -43.94
CA GLN A 618 26.20 7.61 -45.36
C GLN A 618 27.61 8.15 -45.53
N VAL A 619 28.42 7.44 -46.31
CA VAL A 619 29.83 7.72 -46.51
C VAL A 619 30.19 7.58 -47.97
N CYS A 620 30.87 8.59 -48.52
CA CYS A 620 31.44 8.54 -49.85
C CYS A 620 32.90 8.08 -49.77
N GLY A 621 33.19 6.90 -50.32
CA GLY A 621 34.55 6.39 -50.46
C GLY A 621 35.17 6.81 -51.78
N LYS A 622 36.43 7.21 -51.80
CA LYS A 622 37.12 7.59 -53.06
C LYS A 622 37.56 6.35 -53.83
N HIS A 623 37.41 6.38 -55.15
CA HIS A 623 38.06 5.41 -56.04
C HIS A 623 39.55 5.71 -56.13
N VAL A 624 40.40 4.67 -56.04
CA VAL A 624 41.87 4.85 -56.13
C VAL A 624 42.37 4.44 -57.51
N PHE A 625 41.95 3.27 -58.00
CA PHE A 625 42.39 2.76 -59.31
C PHE A 625 41.52 3.22 -60.48
N PHE A 626 40.24 3.55 -60.24
CA PHE A 626 39.35 4.14 -61.25
C PHE A 626 39.51 5.66 -61.39
N ALA A 627 40.12 6.33 -60.40
CA ALA A 627 40.44 7.76 -60.43
C ALA A 627 41.79 8.07 -61.08
N LEU A 628 42.45 7.08 -61.71
CA LEU A 628 43.67 7.32 -62.46
C LEU A 628 43.33 8.05 -63.78
N PRO A 629 44.07 9.10 -64.18
CA PRO A 629 43.71 9.95 -65.32
C PRO A 629 43.51 9.21 -66.65
N PHE A 630 44.18 8.07 -66.84
CA PHE A 630 44.04 7.25 -68.05
C PHE A 630 42.78 6.37 -68.03
N VAL A 631 42.27 6.00 -66.86
CA VAL A 631 41.03 5.21 -66.70
C VAL A 631 39.80 6.11 -66.77
N GLU A 632 39.89 7.29 -66.16
CA GLU A 632 38.86 8.34 -66.18
C GLU A 632 38.52 8.77 -67.62
N ASN A 633 39.55 9.03 -68.43
CA ASN A 633 39.40 9.38 -69.85
C ASN A 633 38.77 8.25 -70.70
N MET A 634 38.84 6.99 -70.25
CA MET A 634 38.28 5.84 -70.96
C MET A 634 36.84 5.50 -70.54
N THR A 635 36.47 5.80 -69.29
CA THR A 635 35.18 5.40 -68.69
C THR A 635 34.14 6.51 -68.70
N GLY A 636 34.56 7.78 -68.85
CA GLY A 636 33.66 8.92 -68.99
C GLY A 636 32.83 9.26 -67.74
N SER A 637 33.07 8.58 -66.62
CA SER A 637 32.35 8.77 -65.36
C SER A 637 33.07 9.80 -64.48
N GLY A 638 32.49 10.98 -64.32
CA GLY A 638 32.92 12.00 -63.34
C GLY A 638 32.52 11.69 -61.89
N GLU A 639 32.10 10.46 -61.58
CA GLU A 639 31.77 10.04 -60.20
C GLU A 639 33.05 9.65 -59.47
N HIS A 640 33.58 10.59 -58.67
CA HIS A 640 34.86 10.45 -57.98
C HIS A 640 34.80 9.55 -56.72
N GLY A 641 33.70 8.83 -56.49
CA GLY A 641 33.54 7.97 -55.32
C GLY A 641 32.35 7.02 -55.41
N TYR A 642 32.30 6.09 -54.46
CA TYR A 642 31.22 5.11 -54.30
C TYR A 642 30.55 5.30 -52.94
N GLN A 643 29.22 5.21 -52.95
CA GLN A 643 28.40 5.38 -51.76
C GLN A 643 28.37 4.11 -50.92
N MET A 644 28.58 4.26 -49.62
CA MET A 644 28.48 3.22 -48.62
C MET A 644 27.56 3.67 -47.51
N GLN A 645 26.82 2.70 -46.98
CA GLN A 645 25.99 2.89 -45.80
C GLN A 645 26.49 1.94 -44.71
N VAL A 646 26.59 2.47 -43.49
CA VAL A 646 26.90 1.68 -42.30
C VAL A 646 25.82 1.92 -41.25
N ARG A 647 25.49 0.86 -40.52
CA ARG A 647 24.69 0.93 -39.31
C ARG A 647 25.55 0.53 -38.12
N SER A 648 25.51 1.35 -37.08
CA SER A 648 26.17 1.08 -35.81
C SER A 648 25.15 1.25 -34.70
N GLN A 649 25.23 0.40 -33.69
CA GLN A 649 24.33 0.44 -32.53
C GLN A 649 25.15 0.25 -31.27
N LYS A 650 24.76 0.95 -30.21
CA LYS A 650 25.35 0.77 -28.89
C LYS A 650 24.27 0.96 -27.83
N ALA A 651 24.30 0.06 -26.85
CA ALA A 651 23.60 0.17 -25.59
C ALA A 651 24.63 0.00 -24.47
N TYR A 652 24.32 0.47 -23.27
CA TYR A 652 25.12 0.19 -22.08
C TYR A 652 25.07 -1.29 -21.68
#